data_AF-A0A087VVK0-F1
#
_entry.id   AF-A0A087VVK0-F1
#
_cell.length_a   1.000
_cell.length_b   1.000
_cell.length_c   1.000
_cell.angle_alpha   90.00
_cell.angle_beta   90.00
_cell.angle_gamma   90.00
#
_symmetry.space_group_name_H-M   'P 1'
#
loop_
_entity.id
_entity.type
_entity.pdbx_description
1 polymer ?
#
loop_
_entity_poly.entity_id
_entity_poly.type
_entity_poly.pdbx_seq_one_letter_code
_entity_poly.pdbx_strand_id
1 'polypeptide(L)'
;MVSEKNNAHINKGASAKQGEAVVVSPDKEVDVLVTRAQAALKKFEELDQAQVDRIVAKASIAALNKHLVLAKMAVEETGRGLVEDKATKNIFACEHVTNHLAKQRTVGIINEDDVDGIVEVAEPVGVVAGVTPVTNPTSTAIFKSLIALKTRCPIVFGFHPFAQKCSVEAARIVRDAAIEAGAPEDCIQWIEHPSVDATGALMKHPGVATILATGGPGMVKAAYSSGKPALGVGAGNAPAYIDKDVCVPRAVNDLILSKHFDYGMICATEQAIIAHQDVYDRVIDEMKRRRAYFVNREEKAKLEQYMFGVTAYAGKDAPAPKLNSVVPGKSPQFIAHQAGFEIPEDATILAAECQEVGGMEPLTLEKLAPVQAVLKARNKEDAFAKCEQMLRHGAGHTAAIHTDNEKLVREYGLRMHACRIIWNQPSSLGGIGDIYNSIAPSLTLGCGSYGGNSVSGNVQAVNLINVKRIARRNNNMQWFKVPPKTYFEPNSVRYLRDMFGIHRAVIVCDKVMEQLGIVDKIIDQLRARPEPVTFRIIDYVEPEPSVETVERGAEMMRDEFGPDTIIAVGGGSPMDAAKIMWLLYERPEISFADVREKFFDIRKRAFKIPPLGSKAKLVCIPTSSGTGSEVTPFAVITDHKTGYKYPITDYALTPSVAIVDPVLARTQPKRLASDSGFDALTHCMEAFVSVYANDYTDAMALRAAKLIWDNLAVSVGTEGGRTKTRAQERMHNAATMAGMAFGSAFLGMCHGMAHTIGALCHIAHGRTNSILLPYVIRYNGQIPQEPTSWPKYSEYIAAERYQEMAHVLGIESSTPEEGVELLARAVEDYRDQKLGMDSSFQAAGVDEDYFWSVLDQIGMRAYEDQCTPANPRIPQIEDMKDIAIAAYYGVPQEEGHRLRVSREGEAATEEASQRI
;
A
#
# COMPACT_ATOMS: atom_id res chain seq x y z
N MET A 1 -23.74 0.42 102.10
CA MET A 1 -23.79 -0.82 102.90
C MET A 1 -24.56 -1.85 102.08
N VAL A 2 -23.87 -2.86 101.55
CA VAL A 2 -23.96 -4.28 101.97
C VAL A 2 -25.34 -4.86 101.57
N SER A 3 -25.41 -5.61 100.46
CA SER A 3 -25.36 -7.10 100.40
C SER A 3 -26.57 -7.74 101.12
N GLU A 4 -27.22 -8.83 100.71
CA GLU A 4 -26.95 -9.91 99.75
C GLU A 4 -28.18 -10.83 99.74
N LYS A 5 -28.35 -11.58 98.64
CA LYS A 5 -28.82 -12.98 98.48
C LYS A 5 -29.54 -13.07 97.13
N ASN A 6 -29.26 -13.99 96.20
CA ASN A 6 -28.64 -15.30 96.30
C ASN A 6 -28.05 -15.74 94.93
N ASN A 7 -26.97 -16.52 94.98
CA ASN A 7 -26.29 -17.19 93.85
C ASN A 7 -27.10 -18.37 93.27
N ALA A 8 -26.94 -18.65 91.96
CA ALA A 8 -26.15 -19.81 91.49
C ALA A 8 -26.18 -20.03 89.95
N HIS A 9 -24.98 -19.90 89.36
CA HIS A 9 -24.36 -20.71 88.30
C HIS A 9 -24.63 -20.51 86.79
N ILE A 10 -23.58 -19.92 86.18
CA ILE A 10 -22.84 -20.30 84.96
C ILE A 10 -23.57 -20.12 83.63
N ASN A 11 -23.29 -18.99 82.97
CA ASN A 11 -23.64 -18.75 81.56
C ASN A 11 -22.38 -18.78 80.69
N LYS A 12 -22.35 -19.74 79.76
CA LYS A 12 -21.38 -19.84 78.65
C LYS A 12 -21.66 -18.74 77.62
N GLY A 13 -20.58 -18.32 76.96
CA GLY A 13 -20.51 -17.14 76.12
C GLY A 13 -21.44 -17.10 74.91
N ALA A 14 -21.70 -15.87 74.47
CA ALA A 14 -22.11 -15.51 73.12
C ALA A 14 -21.41 -14.19 72.77
N SER A 15 -20.17 -14.30 72.30
CA SER A 15 -19.49 -13.28 71.51
C SER A 15 -20.29 -13.09 70.22
N ALA A 16 -20.75 -11.86 69.97
CA ALA A 16 -21.43 -11.48 68.74
C ALA A 16 -20.46 -11.65 67.55
N LYS A 17 -20.85 -12.53 66.62
CA LYS A 17 -20.12 -12.83 65.39
C LYS A 17 -19.90 -11.57 64.56
N GLN A 18 -18.64 -11.17 64.39
CA GLN A 18 -18.19 -10.46 63.19
C GLN A 18 -18.46 -11.37 61.99
N GLY A 19 -19.15 -10.85 60.96
CA GLY A 19 -19.32 -11.58 59.71
C GLY A 19 -17.97 -11.76 59.03
N GLU A 20 -17.59 -13.01 58.79
CA GLU A 20 -16.45 -13.38 57.96
C GLU A 20 -16.68 -12.87 56.53
N ALA A 21 -15.82 -11.98 56.05
CA ALA A 21 -15.76 -11.63 54.64
C ALA A 21 -15.25 -12.84 53.85
N VAL A 22 -16.08 -13.38 52.95
CA VAL A 22 -15.66 -14.43 52.02
C VAL A 22 -14.62 -13.83 51.09
N VAL A 23 -13.34 -14.18 51.28
CA VAL A 23 -12.26 -13.81 50.36
C VAL A 23 -12.47 -14.59 49.05
N VAL A 24 -13.11 -13.98 48.06
CA VAL A 24 -13.22 -14.53 46.71
C VAL A 24 -11.83 -14.47 46.07
N SER A 25 -11.37 -15.57 45.47
CA SER A 25 -10.07 -15.60 44.80
C SER A 25 -10.05 -14.62 43.62
N PRO A 26 -8.92 -13.92 43.35
CA PRO A 26 -8.82 -12.93 42.27
C PRO A 26 -9.38 -13.39 40.91
N ASP A 27 -9.12 -14.63 40.51
CA ASP A 27 -9.62 -15.20 39.25
C ASP A 27 -11.14 -15.31 39.21
N LYS A 28 -11.78 -15.65 40.33
CA LYS A 28 -13.24 -15.81 40.41
C LYS A 28 -13.94 -14.46 40.37
N GLU A 29 -13.36 -13.44 41.00
CA GLU A 29 -13.87 -12.07 40.92
C GLU A 29 -13.83 -11.56 39.48
N VAL A 30 -12.68 -11.71 38.82
CA VAL A 30 -12.49 -11.30 37.42
C VAL A 30 -13.42 -12.05 36.47
N ASP A 31 -13.58 -13.36 36.63
CA ASP A 31 -14.46 -14.18 35.77
C ASP A 31 -15.92 -13.71 35.82
N VAL A 32 -16.42 -13.36 37.02
CA VAL A 32 -17.78 -12.80 37.19
C VAL A 32 -17.90 -11.45 36.47
N LEU A 33 -16.93 -10.54 36.64
CA LEU A 33 -16.95 -9.22 36.01
C LEU A 33 -16.91 -9.33 34.48
N VAL A 34 -16.03 -10.18 33.93
CA VAL A 34 -15.91 -10.35 32.48
C VAL A 34 -17.14 -11.04 31.90
N THR A 35 -17.74 -12.01 32.59
CA THR A 35 -18.98 -12.65 32.16
C THR A 35 -20.12 -11.64 32.04
N ARG A 36 -20.27 -10.76 33.03
CA ARG A 36 -21.25 -9.65 32.99
C ARG A 36 -20.95 -8.66 31.87
N ALA A 37 -19.67 -8.33 31.67
CA ALA A 37 -19.25 -7.46 30.57
C ALA A 37 -19.61 -8.06 29.21
N GLN A 38 -19.43 -9.36 28.99
CA GLN A 38 -19.83 -10.03 27.76
C GLN A 38 -21.35 -9.99 27.53
N ALA A 39 -22.15 -10.07 28.60
CA ALA A 39 -23.60 -9.90 28.50
C ALA A 39 -23.98 -8.44 28.14
N ALA A 40 -23.27 -7.45 28.71
CA ALA A 40 -23.44 -6.04 28.35
C ALA A 40 -23.04 -5.75 26.89
N LEU A 41 -21.98 -6.38 26.38
CA LEU A 41 -21.52 -6.22 24.99
C LEU A 41 -22.63 -6.51 24.00
N LYS A 42 -23.36 -7.62 24.19
CA LYS A 42 -24.48 -8.02 23.32
C LYS A 42 -25.58 -6.96 23.27
N LYS A 43 -25.93 -6.37 24.43
CA LYS A 43 -26.92 -5.29 24.50
C LYS A 43 -26.40 -4.00 23.87
N PHE A 44 -25.10 -3.75 23.97
CA PHE A 44 -24.45 -2.58 23.39
C PHE A 44 -24.48 -2.58 21.85
N GLU A 45 -24.41 -3.77 21.24
CA GLU A 45 -24.45 -3.92 19.78
C GLU A 45 -25.79 -3.49 19.17
N GLU A 46 -26.88 -3.50 19.94
CA GLU A 46 -28.22 -3.06 19.52
C GLU A 46 -28.36 -1.53 19.40
N LEU A 47 -27.42 -0.76 19.97
CA LEU A 47 -27.50 0.70 19.99
C LEU A 47 -27.00 1.32 18.68
N ASP A 48 -27.74 2.32 18.20
CA ASP A 48 -27.34 3.14 17.06
C ASP A 48 -26.34 4.25 17.43
N GLN A 49 -25.82 4.96 16.41
CA GLN A 49 -24.83 6.03 16.62
C GLN A 49 -25.36 7.15 17.50
N ALA A 50 -26.61 7.56 17.34
CA ALA A 50 -27.20 8.69 18.06
C ALA A 50 -27.43 8.35 19.54
N GLN A 51 -27.85 7.12 19.84
CA GLN A 51 -27.98 6.60 21.20
C GLN A 51 -26.62 6.55 21.90
N VAL A 52 -25.59 6.01 21.22
CA VAL A 52 -24.21 5.98 21.74
C VAL A 52 -23.69 7.39 22.01
N ASP A 53 -23.89 8.33 21.10
CA ASP A 53 -23.44 9.71 21.26
C ASP A 53 -24.13 10.41 22.43
N ARG A 54 -25.44 10.15 22.62
CA ARG A 54 -26.20 10.63 23.78
C ARG A 54 -25.65 10.06 25.09
N ILE A 55 -25.33 8.77 25.14
CA ILE A 55 -24.72 8.11 26.31
C ILE A 55 -23.39 8.78 26.67
N VAL A 56 -22.49 8.93 25.71
CA VAL A 56 -21.17 9.55 25.91
C VAL A 56 -21.32 10.99 26.39
N ALA A 57 -22.21 11.77 25.79
CA ALA A 57 -22.44 13.17 26.19
C ALA A 57 -22.96 13.27 27.63
N LYS A 58 -23.93 12.44 28.03
CA LYS A 58 -24.49 12.45 29.39
C LYS A 58 -23.49 11.98 30.43
N ALA A 59 -22.73 10.94 30.12
CA ALA A 59 -21.69 10.43 31.00
C ALA A 59 -20.56 11.45 31.21
N SER A 60 -20.16 12.16 30.14
CA SER A 60 -19.17 13.23 30.20
C SER A 60 -19.64 14.43 31.03
N ILE A 61 -20.88 14.90 30.84
CA ILE A 61 -21.47 16.00 31.63
C ILE A 61 -21.53 15.65 33.12
N ALA A 62 -21.89 14.42 33.47
CA ALA A 62 -21.96 13.98 34.86
C ALA A 62 -20.58 14.03 35.55
N ALA A 63 -19.54 13.53 34.86
CA ALA A 63 -18.17 13.60 35.34
C ALA A 63 -17.66 15.05 35.42
N LEU A 64 -17.97 15.88 34.42
CA LEU A 64 -17.63 17.30 34.38
C LEU A 64 -18.22 18.05 35.58
N ASN A 65 -19.48 17.81 35.93
CA ASN A 65 -20.13 18.43 37.10
C ASN A 65 -19.48 18.03 38.44
N LYS A 66 -18.64 16.99 38.46
CA LYS A 66 -17.91 16.48 39.63
C LYS A 66 -16.39 16.67 39.53
N HIS A 67 -15.89 17.37 38.51
CA HIS A 67 -14.45 17.53 38.22
C HIS A 67 -13.62 17.94 39.45
N LEU A 68 -14.08 18.93 40.22
CA LEU A 68 -13.41 19.43 41.43
C LEU A 68 -13.48 18.45 42.61
N VAL A 69 -14.62 17.78 42.79
CA VAL A 69 -14.79 16.79 43.86
C VAL A 69 -13.83 15.61 43.64
N LEU A 70 -13.80 15.10 42.41
CA LEU A 70 -12.91 14.02 42.00
C LEU A 70 -11.43 14.42 42.11
N ALA A 71 -11.10 15.68 41.81
CA ALA A 71 -9.76 16.20 41.98
C ALA A 71 -9.32 16.21 43.45
N LYS A 72 -10.17 16.68 44.37
CA LYS A 72 -9.91 16.65 45.81
C LYS A 72 -9.70 15.24 46.33
N MET A 73 -10.60 14.33 45.98
CA MET A 73 -10.48 12.91 46.35
C MET A 73 -9.17 12.30 45.88
N ALA A 74 -8.74 12.60 44.65
CA ALA A 74 -7.48 12.09 44.11
C ALA A 74 -6.26 12.63 44.88
N VAL A 75 -6.23 13.93 45.22
CA VAL A 75 -5.12 14.49 46.01
C VAL A 75 -5.12 13.94 47.44
N GLU A 76 -6.29 13.85 48.08
CA GLU A 76 -6.42 13.33 49.45
C GLU A 76 -6.01 11.85 49.54
N GLU A 77 -6.42 11.02 48.58
CA GLU A 77 -6.09 9.59 48.58
C GLU A 77 -4.63 9.32 48.19
N THR A 78 -4.13 9.98 47.15
CA THR A 78 -2.79 9.69 46.61
C THR A 78 -1.68 10.47 47.31
N GLY A 79 -2.03 11.61 47.93
CA GLY A 79 -1.10 12.60 48.46
C GLY A 79 -0.27 13.30 47.38
N ARG A 80 -0.69 13.29 46.12
CA ARG A 80 0.09 13.77 44.96
C ARG A 80 -0.69 14.82 44.17
N GLY A 81 0.03 15.84 43.71
CA GLY A 81 -0.45 16.83 42.76
C GLY A 81 -1.15 18.03 43.38
N LEU A 82 -1.81 18.80 42.52
CA LEU A 82 -2.58 19.99 42.87
C LEU A 82 -4.05 19.79 42.54
N VAL A 83 -4.94 20.27 43.41
CA VAL A 83 -6.39 20.08 43.24
C VAL A 83 -6.86 20.83 41.99
N GLU A 84 -6.38 22.05 41.79
CA GLU A 84 -6.72 22.93 40.67
C GLU A 84 -6.29 22.31 39.32
N ASP A 85 -5.09 21.72 39.28
CA ASP A 85 -4.59 21.09 38.06
C ASP A 85 -5.27 19.75 37.78
N LYS A 86 -5.58 18.95 38.81
CA LYS A 86 -6.40 17.75 38.65
C LYS A 86 -7.83 18.06 38.22
N ALA A 87 -8.40 19.16 38.70
CA ALA A 87 -9.70 19.65 38.25
C ALA A 87 -9.64 19.99 36.76
N THR A 88 -8.59 20.68 36.31
CA THR A 88 -8.32 20.96 34.89
C THR A 88 -8.15 19.68 34.07
N LYS A 89 -7.45 18.67 34.59
CA LYS A 89 -7.31 17.36 33.91
C LYS A 89 -8.62 16.60 33.78
N ASN A 90 -9.50 16.70 34.78
CA ASN A 90 -10.83 16.11 34.70
C ASN A 90 -11.69 16.85 33.67
N ILE A 91 -11.62 18.19 33.62
CA ILE A 91 -12.29 18.99 32.57
C ILE A 91 -11.78 18.55 31.19
N PHE A 92 -10.46 18.42 31.01
CA PHE A 92 -9.87 17.93 29.76
C PHE A 92 -10.44 16.56 29.34
N ALA A 93 -10.47 15.61 30.27
CA ALA A 93 -10.99 14.27 30.00
C ALA A 93 -12.48 14.24 29.66
N CYS A 94 -13.26 15.24 30.09
CA CYS A 94 -14.68 15.35 29.78
C CYS A 94 -14.92 16.14 28.49
N GLU A 95 -14.44 17.38 28.40
CA GLU A 95 -14.80 18.31 27.33
C GLU A 95 -14.05 18.01 26.04
N HIS A 96 -12.72 17.99 26.08
CA HIS A 96 -11.88 17.85 24.89
C HIS A 96 -12.05 16.46 24.26
N VAL A 97 -12.04 15.42 25.09
CA VAL A 97 -12.25 14.04 24.63
C VAL A 97 -13.65 13.89 24.01
N THR A 98 -14.72 14.31 24.68
CA THR A 98 -16.08 14.16 24.13
C THR A 98 -16.30 14.98 22.87
N ASN A 99 -15.78 16.22 22.80
CA ASN A 99 -15.83 17.04 21.59
C ASN A 99 -15.16 16.33 20.41
N HIS A 100 -14.00 15.74 20.64
CA HIS A 100 -13.30 14.96 19.61
C HIS A 100 -14.10 13.70 19.19
N LEU A 101 -14.66 12.96 20.15
CA LEU A 101 -15.45 11.75 19.89
C LEU A 101 -16.76 12.03 19.15
N ALA A 102 -17.38 13.20 19.35
CA ALA A 102 -18.63 13.58 18.69
C ALA A 102 -18.54 13.58 17.16
N LYS A 103 -17.34 13.75 16.60
CA LYS A 103 -17.09 13.77 15.16
C LYS A 103 -16.82 12.38 14.55
N GLN A 104 -16.65 11.36 15.39
CA GLN A 104 -16.26 10.02 14.94
C GLN A 104 -17.49 9.13 14.73
N ARG A 105 -17.49 8.37 13.63
CA ARG A 105 -18.47 7.29 13.41
C ARG A 105 -17.88 5.98 13.92
N THR A 106 -18.62 5.30 14.78
CA THR A 106 -18.20 4.08 15.49
C THR A 106 -19.28 2.99 15.48
N VAL A 107 -20.41 3.26 14.80
CA VAL A 107 -21.57 2.38 14.72
C VAL A 107 -21.98 2.19 13.27
N GLY A 108 -22.17 0.92 12.86
CA GLY A 108 -22.65 0.59 11.52
C GLY A 108 -21.66 0.99 10.44
N ILE A 109 -22.18 1.48 9.31
CA ILE A 109 -21.36 1.92 8.19
C ILE A 109 -20.69 3.25 8.54
N ILE A 110 -19.36 3.25 8.53
CA ILE A 110 -18.53 4.41 8.89
C ILE A 110 -17.94 5.11 7.66
N ASN A 111 -17.76 4.40 6.56
CA ASN A 111 -17.29 4.93 5.28
C ASN A 111 -17.90 4.14 4.12
N GLU A 112 -18.24 4.84 3.03
CA GLU A 112 -18.71 4.25 1.78
C GLU A 112 -18.00 4.95 0.62
N ASP A 113 -17.22 4.19 -0.13
CA ASP A 113 -16.61 4.63 -1.38
C ASP A 113 -17.22 3.83 -2.53
N ASP A 114 -18.17 4.43 -3.26
CA ASP A 114 -18.84 3.77 -4.39
C ASP A 114 -17.90 3.61 -5.60
N VAL A 115 -16.90 4.48 -5.76
CA VAL A 115 -15.94 4.39 -6.87
C VAL A 115 -15.02 3.20 -6.66
N ASP A 116 -14.41 3.10 -5.47
CA ASP A 116 -13.56 1.96 -5.13
C ASP A 116 -14.37 0.70 -4.79
N GLY A 117 -15.68 0.83 -4.58
CA GLY A 117 -16.58 -0.28 -4.26
C GLY A 117 -16.35 -0.86 -2.86
N ILE A 118 -15.90 -0.03 -1.92
CA ILE A 118 -15.57 -0.43 -0.54
C ILE A 118 -16.52 0.25 0.45
N VAL A 119 -17.15 -0.56 1.30
CA VAL A 119 -17.91 -0.10 2.47
C VAL A 119 -17.21 -0.56 3.73
N GLU A 120 -16.94 0.35 4.66
CA GLU A 120 -16.34 0.06 5.95
C GLU A 120 -17.38 0.08 7.07
N VAL A 121 -17.42 -0.98 7.88
CA VAL A 121 -18.39 -1.18 8.97
C VAL A 121 -17.64 -1.32 10.30
N ALA A 122 -18.03 -0.52 11.30
CA ALA A 122 -17.43 -0.56 12.64
C ALA A 122 -18.14 -1.56 13.57
N GLU A 123 -17.34 -2.41 14.20
CA GLU A 123 -17.76 -3.31 15.28
C GLU A 123 -16.94 -3.07 16.55
N PRO A 124 -17.53 -3.18 17.76
CA PRO A 124 -16.77 -3.14 19.00
C PRO A 124 -15.67 -4.21 19.01
N VAL A 125 -14.50 -3.90 19.56
CA VAL A 125 -13.45 -4.94 19.75
C VAL A 125 -13.87 -6.02 20.75
N GLY A 126 -14.76 -5.68 21.68
CA GLY A 126 -15.27 -6.58 22.72
C GLY A 126 -15.10 -6.00 24.13
N VAL A 127 -14.83 -6.84 25.13
CA VAL A 127 -14.57 -6.40 26.51
C VAL A 127 -13.15 -5.84 26.63
N VAL A 128 -13.03 -4.63 27.17
CA VAL A 128 -11.77 -3.92 27.35
C VAL A 128 -11.28 -4.06 28.80
N ALA A 129 -10.01 -4.41 29.00
CA ALA A 129 -9.35 -4.30 30.29
C ALA A 129 -8.68 -2.92 30.43
N GLY A 130 -9.15 -2.09 31.36
CA GLY A 130 -8.61 -0.75 31.62
C GLY A 130 -7.66 -0.74 32.81
N VAL A 131 -6.36 -0.53 32.59
CA VAL A 131 -5.38 -0.37 33.69
C VAL A 131 -5.03 1.12 33.86
N THR A 132 -5.11 1.66 35.07
CA THR A 132 -4.88 3.10 35.33
C THR A 132 -3.68 3.36 36.23
N PRO A 133 -2.98 4.50 36.07
CA PRO A 133 -1.87 4.87 36.93
C PRO A 133 -2.35 5.60 38.21
N VAL A 134 -1.48 5.68 39.22
CA VAL A 134 -1.70 6.49 40.44
C VAL A 134 -1.60 8.00 40.19
N THR A 135 -0.95 8.43 39.10
CA THR A 135 -0.69 9.85 38.80
C THR A 135 -1.92 10.58 38.24
N ASN A 136 -2.69 9.90 37.38
CA ASN A 136 -3.83 10.45 36.66
C ASN A 136 -5.11 9.59 36.89
N PRO A 137 -5.49 9.28 38.14
CA PRO A 137 -6.44 8.19 38.41
C PRO A 137 -7.84 8.48 37.86
N THR A 138 -8.44 9.60 38.26
CA THR A 138 -9.80 10.00 37.91
C THR A 138 -9.93 10.38 36.43
N SER A 139 -9.04 11.23 35.93
CA SER A 139 -9.07 11.67 34.53
C SER A 139 -8.87 10.51 33.54
N THR A 140 -8.01 9.53 33.87
CA THR A 140 -7.80 8.34 33.00
C THR A 140 -8.99 7.39 33.05
N ALA A 141 -9.62 7.20 34.22
CA ALA A 141 -10.85 6.42 34.34
C ALA A 141 -11.96 7.03 33.47
N ILE A 142 -12.19 8.35 33.57
CA ILE A 142 -13.15 9.08 32.73
C ILE A 142 -12.82 8.90 31.24
N PHE A 143 -11.60 9.22 30.82
CA PHE A 143 -11.18 9.12 29.42
C PHE A 143 -11.41 7.71 28.85
N LYS A 144 -10.96 6.67 29.55
CA LYS A 144 -11.09 5.28 29.08
C LYS A 144 -12.55 4.82 29.02
N SER A 145 -13.36 5.21 29.99
CA SER A 145 -14.79 4.94 29.97
C SER A 145 -15.46 5.62 28.77
N LEU A 146 -15.19 6.90 28.50
CA LEU A 146 -15.82 7.63 27.40
C LEU A 146 -15.48 7.04 26.03
N ILE A 147 -14.22 6.68 25.79
CA ILE A 147 -13.85 6.04 24.51
C ILE A 147 -14.43 4.63 24.38
N ALA A 148 -14.54 3.86 25.47
CA ALA A 148 -15.13 2.53 25.45
C ALA A 148 -16.65 2.58 25.21
N LEU A 149 -17.35 3.53 25.86
CA LEU A 149 -18.77 3.80 25.62
C LEU A 149 -19.01 4.21 24.16
N LYS A 150 -18.18 5.11 23.60
CA LYS A 150 -18.29 5.57 22.21
C LYS A 150 -18.17 4.42 21.21
N THR A 151 -17.46 3.35 21.55
CA THR A 151 -17.27 2.19 20.68
C THR A 151 -18.15 1.00 21.04
N ARG A 152 -19.13 1.16 21.95
CA ARG A 152 -20.01 0.07 22.42
C ARG A 152 -19.24 -1.08 23.08
N CYS A 153 -18.09 -0.76 23.69
CA CYS A 153 -17.27 -1.72 24.42
C CYS A 153 -17.52 -1.61 25.93
N PRO A 154 -17.92 -2.69 26.61
CA PRO A 154 -17.84 -2.77 28.05
C PRO A 154 -16.38 -2.72 28.52
N ILE A 155 -16.12 -2.04 29.63
CA ILE A 155 -14.78 -1.92 30.20
C ILE A 155 -14.74 -2.41 31.66
N VAL A 156 -13.74 -3.23 31.98
CA VAL A 156 -13.44 -3.68 33.35
C VAL A 156 -12.12 -3.06 33.77
N PHE A 157 -12.10 -2.33 34.88
CA PHE A 157 -10.92 -1.63 35.37
C PHE A 157 -10.13 -2.41 36.43
N GLY A 158 -8.81 -2.45 36.25
CA GLY A 158 -7.84 -2.72 37.30
C GLY A 158 -7.17 -1.42 37.74
N PHE A 159 -7.68 -0.79 38.81
CA PHE A 159 -7.14 0.47 39.30
C PHE A 159 -5.88 0.25 40.17
N HIS A 160 -5.06 1.29 40.28
CA HIS A 160 -3.90 1.26 41.15
C HIS A 160 -4.34 1.25 42.64
N PRO A 161 -3.78 0.39 43.52
CA PRO A 161 -4.23 0.29 44.91
C PRO A 161 -4.23 1.61 45.70
N PHE A 162 -3.22 2.47 45.47
CA PHE A 162 -3.13 3.81 46.09
C PHE A 162 -4.06 4.88 45.48
N ALA A 163 -4.93 4.53 44.54
CA ALA A 163 -5.90 5.44 43.94
C ALA A 163 -7.25 4.75 43.67
N GLN A 164 -7.57 3.70 44.43
CA GLN A 164 -8.75 2.88 44.22
C GLN A 164 -10.03 3.70 44.39
N LYS A 165 -10.17 4.43 45.51
CA LYS A 165 -11.42 5.09 45.89
C LYS A 165 -11.80 6.20 44.91
N CYS A 166 -10.85 7.07 44.57
CA CYS A 166 -11.10 8.15 43.62
C CYS A 166 -11.38 7.63 42.20
N SER A 167 -10.70 6.57 41.76
CA SER A 167 -10.93 5.97 40.44
C SER A 167 -12.28 5.27 40.35
N VAL A 168 -12.66 4.52 41.39
CA VAL A 168 -13.98 3.89 41.51
C VAL A 168 -15.08 4.94 41.46
N GLU A 169 -14.94 6.04 42.20
CA GLU A 169 -15.95 7.10 42.19
C GLU A 169 -16.08 7.77 40.82
N ALA A 170 -14.96 8.03 40.13
CA ALA A 170 -14.99 8.55 38.76
C ALA A 170 -15.68 7.58 37.79
N ALA A 171 -15.33 6.29 37.82
CA ALA A 171 -15.94 5.27 36.97
C ALA A 171 -17.43 5.07 37.29
N ARG A 172 -17.82 5.13 38.57
CA ARG A 172 -19.21 5.03 39.02
C ARG A 172 -20.05 6.19 38.51
N ILE A 173 -19.59 7.43 38.62
CA ILE A 173 -20.30 8.62 38.10
C ILE A 173 -20.55 8.49 36.60
N VAL A 174 -19.52 8.07 35.84
CA VAL A 174 -19.62 7.88 34.38
C VAL A 174 -20.58 6.73 34.06
N ARG A 175 -20.47 5.60 34.76
CA ARG A 175 -21.33 4.42 34.59
C ARG A 175 -22.80 4.75 34.85
N ASP A 176 -23.12 5.31 36.01
CA ASP A 176 -24.49 5.51 36.43
C ASP A 176 -25.22 6.49 35.48
N ALA A 177 -24.52 7.54 35.04
CA ALA A 177 -25.03 8.47 34.04
C ALA A 177 -25.15 7.83 32.63
N ALA A 178 -24.25 6.92 32.27
CA ALA A 178 -24.35 6.15 31.03
C ALA A 178 -25.58 5.23 31.05
N ILE A 179 -25.83 4.51 32.14
CA ILE A 179 -27.00 3.64 32.33
C ILE A 179 -28.29 4.46 32.24
N GLU A 180 -28.37 5.59 32.93
CA GLU A 180 -29.53 6.49 32.87
C GLU A 180 -29.79 7.00 31.44
N ALA A 181 -28.74 7.17 30.65
CA ALA A 181 -28.84 7.58 29.25
C ALA A 181 -29.17 6.44 28.27
N GLY A 182 -29.18 5.17 28.73
CA GLY A 182 -29.55 4.00 27.95
C GLY A 182 -28.44 2.95 27.75
N ALA A 183 -27.29 3.07 28.41
CA ALA A 183 -26.25 2.05 28.37
C ALA A 183 -26.63 0.79 29.18
N PRO A 184 -26.08 -0.40 28.86
CA PRO A 184 -26.24 -1.59 29.67
C PRO A 184 -25.67 -1.42 31.10
N GLU A 185 -26.28 -2.09 32.08
CA GLU A 185 -25.91 -2.01 33.50
C GLU A 185 -24.43 -2.28 33.77
N ASP A 186 -23.87 -3.33 33.15
CA ASP A 186 -22.47 -3.75 33.34
C ASP A 186 -21.50 -3.13 32.31
N CYS A 187 -21.84 -1.97 31.73
CA CYS A 187 -21.01 -1.28 30.72
C CYS A 187 -19.64 -0.82 31.25
N ILE A 188 -19.56 -0.48 32.53
CA ILE A 188 -18.33 -0.09 33.22
C ILE A 188 -18.28 -0.82 34.56
N GLN A 189 -17.20 -1.55 34.80
CA GLN A 189 -16.97 -2.34 36.00
C GLN A 189 -15.54 -2.16 36.50
N TRP A 190 -15.24 -2.61 37.72
CA TRP A 190 -13.90 -2.56 38.30
C TRP A 190 -13.68 -3.73 39.26
N ILE A 191 -12.41 -4.05 39.52
CA ILE A 191 -12.00 -4.99 40.57
C ILE A 191 -12.20 -4.29 41.93
N GLU A 192 -13.00 -4.87 42.81
CA GLU A 192 -13.28 -4.35 44.16
C GLU A 192 -12.08 -4.52 45.09
N HIS A 193 -11.34 -5.63 44.95
CA HIS A 193 -10.15 -5.94 45.76
C HIS A 193 -8.87 -5.87 44.91
N PRO A 194 -8.28 -4.67 44.70
CA PRO A 194 -7.18 -4.49 43.76
C PRO A 194 -5.92 -5.21 44.23
N SER A 195 -5.38 -6.07 43.37
CA SER A 195 -4.09 -6.74 43.56
C SER A 195 -3.37 -6.93 42.22
N VAL A 196 -2.06 -7.20 42.28
CA VAL A 196 -1.27 -7.55 41.10
C VAL A 196 -1.83 -8.81 40.44
N ASP A 197 -2.22 -9.80 41.25
CA ASP A 197 -2.81 -11.05 40.76
C ASP A 197 -4.15 -10.82 40.09
N ALA A 198 -5.05 -10.00 40.68
CA ALA A 198 -6.34 -9.68 40.07
C ALA A 198 -6.20 -8.92 38.74
N THR A 199 -5.29 -7.95 38.67
CA THR A 199 -5.01 -7.22 37.42
C THR A 199 -4.39 -8.15 36.38
N GLY A 200 -3.50 -9.05 36.80
CA GLY A 200 -2.91 -10.07 35.95
C GLY A 200 -3.94 -11.07 35.40
N ALA A 201 -4.88 -11.50 36.25
CA ALA A 201 -6.00 -12.36 35.87
C ALA A 201 -6.89 -11.67 34.83
N LEU A 202 -7.25 -10.39 35.06
CA LEU A 202 -8.03 -9.60 34.11
C LEU A 202 -7.35 -9.50 32.74
N MET A 203 -6.06 -9.16 32.71
CA MET A 203 -5.31 -9.02 31.45
C MET A 203 -5.19 -10.33 30.66
N LYS A 204 -5.22 -11.49 31.34
CA LYS A 204 -5.10 -12.82 30.71
C LYS A 204 -6.44 -13.48 30.45
N HIS A 205 -7.54 -12.92 30.94
CA HIS A 205 -8.84 -13.56 30.92
C HIS A 205 -9.31 -13.85 29.47
N PRO A 206 -9.80 -15.07 29.15
CA PRO A 206 -10.18 -15.43 27.79
C PRO A 206 -11.26 -14.50 27.21
N GLY A 207 -12.19 -14.03 28.05
CA GLY A 207 -13.27 -13.11 27.65
C GLY A 207 -12.87 -11.65 27.42
N VAL A 208 -11.63 -11.24 27.72
CA VAL A 208 -11.11 -9.90 27.40
C VAL A 208 -10.57 -9.88 25.97
N ALA A 209 -10.96 -8.87 25.20
CA ALA A 209 -10.56 -8.69 23.82
C ALA A 209 -9.29 -7.85 23.66
N THR A 210 -9.16 -6.76 24.44
CA THR A 210 -7.98 -5.90 24.40
C THR A 210 -7.69 -5.23 25.74
N ILE A 211 -6.46 -4.75 25.92
CA ILE A 211 -5.98 -4.11 27.15
C ILE A 211 -5.56 -2.67 26.84
N LEU A 212 -6.12 -1.71 27.57
CA LEU A 212 -5.62 -0.34 27.64
C LEU A 212 -4.65 -0.24 28.83
N ALA A 213 -3.34 -0.35 28.58
CA ALA A 213 -2.32 -0.41 29.63
C ALA A 213 -1.66 0.96 29.86
N THR A 214 -2.18 1.73 30.81
CA THR A 214 -1.59 3.02 31.23
C THR A 214 -0.94 2.86 32.60
N GLY A 215 0.39 2.72 32.61
CA GLY A 215 1.16 2.49 33.83
C GLY A 215 2.66 2.47 33.54
N GLY A 216 3.46 2.16 34.55
CA GLY A 216 4.91 2.08 34.38
C GLY A 216 5.35 0.92 33.47
N PRO A 217 6.64 0.90 33.05
CA PRO A 217 7.16 -0.07 32.08
C PRO A 217 6.89 -1.54 32.44
N GLY A 218 6.91 -1.90 33.73
CA GLY A 218 6.62 -3.27 34.18
C GLY A 218 5.18 -3.70 33.90
N MET A 219 4.20 -2.80 34.10
CA MET A 219 2.79 -3.08 33.82
C MET A 219 2.53 -3.20 32.32
N VAL A 220 3.13 -2.31 31.52
CA VAL A 220 3.00 -2.36 30.06
C VAL A 220 3.61 -3.66 29.51
N LYS A 221 4.78 -4.07 30.00
CA LYS A 221 5.40 -5.35 29.65
C LYS A 221 4.48 -6.53 30.00
N ALA A 222 3.84 -6.51 31.17
CA ALA A 222 2.88 -7.52 31.57
C ALA A 222 1.66 -7.59 30.63
N ALA A 223 1.14 -6.44 30.20
CA ALA A 223 0.05 -6.37 29.23
C ALA A 223 0.44 -6.97 27.87
N TYR A 224 1.61 -6.63 27.33
CA TYR A 224 2.09 -7.22 26.07
C TYR A 224 2.49 -8.71 26.19
N SER A 225 2.68 -9.20 27.42
CA SER A 225 2.97 -10.61 27.70
C SER A 225 1.73 -11.42 28.11
N SER A 226 0.53 -10.84 28.04
CA SER A 226 -0.70 -11.50 28.50
C SER A 226 -1.30 -12.48 27.50
N GLY A 227 -0.81 -12.47 26.24
CA GLY A 227 -1.44 -13.19 25.13
C GLY A 227 -2.64 -12.47 24.51
N LYS A 228 -2.94 -11.24 24.93
CA LYS A 228 -4.01 -10.40 24.36
C LYS A 228 -3.44 -9.20 23.59
N PRO A 229 -4.14 -8.69 22.57
CA PRO A 229 -3.84 -7.39 21.98
C PRO A 229 -3.82 -6.31 23.06
N ALA A 230 -2.72 -5.58 23.18
CA ALA A 230 -2.56 -4.53 24.18
C ALA A 230 -2.22 -3.20 23.51
N LEU A 231 -2.76 -2.11 24.04
CA LEU A 231 -2.47 -0.72 23.72
C LEU A 231 -1.77 -0.11 24.94
N GLY A 232 -0.45 -0.18 24.94
CA GLY A 232 0.38 0.31 26.03
C GLY A 232 0.91 1.73 25.82
N VAL A 233 1.53 2.23 26.87
CA VAL A 233 2.28 3.49 26.91
C VAL A 233 3.76 3.22 27.20
N GLY A 234 4.58 4.26 27.24
CA GLY A 234 5.98 4.18 27.65
C GLY A 234 6.33 5.19 28.74
N ALA A 235 7.53 5.08 29.29
CA ALA A 235 8.09 6.11 30.17
C ALA A 235 8.39 7.38 29.38
N GLY A 236 8.19 8.55 29.98
CA GLY A 236 8.43 9.83 29.35
C GLY A 236 9.74 10.45 29.83
N ASN A 237 10.68 10.72 28.92
CA ASN A 237 11.90 11.49 29.24
C ASN A 237 12.12 12.64 28.26
N ALA A 238 11.09 13.49 28.12
CA ALA A 238 11.04 14.47 27.04
C ALA A 238 12.15 15.53 27.14
N PRO A 239 13.02 15.67 26.13
CA PRO A 239 13.90 16.84 26.01
C PRO A 239 13.14 18.04 25.41
N ALA A 240 13.53 19.25 25.78
CA ALA A 240 13.12 20.48 25.11
C ALA A 240 14.32 21.27 24.61
N TYR A 241 14.46 21.38 23.29
CA TYR A 241 15.49 22.21 22.67
C TYR A 241 15.00 23.65 22.50
N ILE A 242 15.76 24.61 23.01
CA ILE A 242 15.55 26.05 22.75
C ILE A 242 16.63 26.52 21.78
N ASP A 243 16.21 26.85 20.56
CA ASP A 243 17.08 27.40 19.51
C ASP A 243 17.41 28.88 19.76
N LYS A 244 18.35 29.44 19.00
CA LYS A 244 18.68 30.87 19.05
C LYS A 244 17.61 31.78 18.44
N ASP A 245 16.87 31.31 17.43
CA ASP A 245 15.79 32.06 16.80
C ASP A 245 14.47 31.78 17.50
N VAL A 246 14.26 32.40 18.67
CA VAL A 246 13.12 32.07 19.55
C VAL A 246 12.66 33.26 20.39
N CYS A 247 11.35 33.31 20.63
CA CYS A 247 10.78 34.12 21.72
C CYS A 247 11.05 33.46 23.09
N VAL A 248 12.16 33.84 23.73
CA VAL A 248 12.57 33.32 25.06
C VAL A 248 11.46 33.44 26.12
N PRO A 249 10.74 34.58 26.27
CA PRO A 249 9.65 34.68 27.25
C PRO A 249 8.53 33.67 27.03
N ARG A 250 8.15 33.38 25.78
CA ARG A 250 7.18 32.33 25.44
C ARG A 250 7.72 30.96 25.80
N ALA A 251 8.92 30.62 25.32
CA ALA A 251 9.51 29.31 25.54
C ALA A 251 9.62 28.98 27.04
N VAL A 252 10.10 29.92 27.86
CA VAL A 252 10.22 29.72 29.31
C VAL A 252 8.86 29.68 30.01
N ASN A 253 7.88 30.49 29.58
CA ASN A 253 6.50 30.39 30.07
C ASN A 253 5.96 28.98 29.92
N ASP A 254 6.08 28.45 28.71
CA ASP A 254 5.55 27.14 28.33
C ASP A 254 6.24 26.03 29.13
N LEU A 255 7.57 26.09 29.25
CA LEU A 255 8.35 25.09 29.97
C LEU A 255 8.05 25.08 31.48
N ILE A 256 7.90 26.26 32.10
CA ILE A 256 7.54 26.36 33.52
C ILE A 256 6.09 25.92 33.75
N LEU A 257 5.15 26.38 32.92
CA LEU A 257 3.75 25.92 32.97
C LEU A 257 3.69 24.40 32.89
N SER A 258 4.35 23.83 31.89
CA SER A 258 4.35 22.39 31.66
C SER A 258 4.92 21.62 32.84
N LYS A 259 6.04 22.10 33.40
CA LYS A 259 6.74 21.43 34.50
C LYS A 259 6.02 21.55 35.84
N HIS A 260 5.35 22.68 36.07
CA HIS A 260 4.61 22.94 37.30
C HIS A 260 3.25 22.25 37.32
N PHE A 261 2.60 22.07 36.17
CA PHE A 261 1.25 21.52 36.07
C PHE A 261 1.12 20.13 36.71
N ASP A 262 0.22 20.02 37.69
CA ASP A 262 0.00 18.87 38.58
C ASP A 262 1.32 18.34 39.17
N TYR A 263 2.24 19.26 39.48
CA TYR A 263 3.60 19.01 39.92
C TYR A 263 4.38 18.06 38.98
N GLY A 264 4.24 18.25 37.67
CA GLY A 264 5.04 17.56 36.64
C GLY A 264 4.64 16.10 36.41
N MET A 265 3.43 15.69 36.80
CA MET A 265 2.97 14.30 36.73
C MET A 265 2.49 13.82 35.36
N ILE A 266 2.38 14.70 34.36
CA ILE A 266 2.08 14.27 32.99
C ILE A 266 3.36 13.70 32.37
N CYS A 267 3.31 12.49 31.81
CA CYS A 267 4.47 11.81 31.22
C CYS A 267 5.08 12.55 30.02
N ALA A 268 4.30 13.35 29.29
CA ALA A 268 4.80 14.19 28.20
C ALA A 268 5.59 15.43 28.68
N THR A 269 5.64 15.69 29.99
CA THR A 269 6.35 16.84 30.58
C THR A 269 7.86 16.74 30.35
N GLU A 270 8.46 17.87 30.03
CA GLU A 270 9.89 18.05 29.85
C GLU A 270 10.67 17.58 31.09
N GLN A 271 11.78 16.89 30.84
CA GLN A 271 12.70 16.44 31.87
C GLN A 271 14.04 17.18 31.80
N ALA A 272 14.40 17.72 30.62
CA ALA A 272 15.56 18.58 30.44
C ALA A 272 15.28 19.74 29.46
N ILE A 273 15.74 20.94 29.81
CA ILE A 273 15.84 22.09 28.89
C ILE A 273 17.26 22.08 28.33
N ILE A 274 17.39 22.06 27.02
CA ILE A 274 18.67 22.10 26.31
C ILE A 274 18.66 23.41 25.52
N ALA A 275 19.33 24.44 26.01
CA ALA A 275 19.29 25.77 25.40
C ALA A 275 20.57 26.07 24.61
N HIS A 276 20.41 26.62 23.41
CA HIS A 276 21.54 27.08 22.58
C HIS A 276 22.36 28.14 23.34
N GLN A 277 23.69 28.06 23.24
CA GLN A 277 24.62 28.92 23.99
C GLN A 277 24.29 30.42 23.86
N ASP A 278 23.89 30.88 22.68
CA ASP A 278 23.58 32.29 22.38
C ASP A 278 22.36 32.85 23.14
N VAL A 279 21.47 31.98 23.64
CA VAL A 279 20.27 32.38 24.38
C VAL A 279 20.24 31.84 25.81
N TYR A 280 21.24 31.05 26.20
CA TYR A 280 21.24 30.34 27.49
C TYR A 280 21.06 31.28 28.68
N ASP A 281 21.87 32.34 28.77
CA ASP A 281 21.81 33.24 29.93
C ASP A 281 20.46 33.97 30.01
N ARG A 282 19.89 34.36 28.85
CA ARG A 282 18.54 34.94 28.76
C ARG A 282 17.45 33.96 29.20
N VAL A 283 17.61 32.67 28.89
CA VAL A 283 16.69 31.61 29.34
C VAL A 283 16.75 31.46 30.86
N ILE A 284 17.96 31.42 31.45
CA ILE A 284 18.14 31.34 32.90
C ILE A 284 17.51 32.54 33.61
N ASP A 285 17.74 33.75 33.11
CA ASP A 285 17.19 34.98 33.70
C ASP A 285 15.66 35.00 33.66
N GLU A 286 15.07 34.61 32.53
CA GLU A 286 13.62 34.51 32.39
C GLU A 286 13.03 33.40 33.27
N MET A 287 13.75 32.28 33.47
CA MET A 287 13.33 31.22 34.40
C MET A 287 13.30 31.72 35.84
N LYS A 288 14.36 32.43 36.27
CA LYS A 288 14.42 33.06 37.61
C LYS A 288 13.34 34.11 37.80
N ARG A 289 13.06 34.92 36.77
CA ARG A 289 11.95 35.90 36.77
C ARG A 289 10.60 35.24 37.07
N ARG A 290 10.42 33.99 36.65
CA ARG A 290 9.23 33.17 36.85
C ARG A 290 9.32 32.26 38.09
N ARG A 291 10.20 32.60 39.03
CA ARG A 291 10.39 31.93 40.33
C ARG A 291 10.88 30.49 40.23
N ALA A 292 11.58 30.10 39.16
CA ALA A 292 12.37 28.87 39.16
C ALA A 292 13.57 29.05 40.10
N TYR A 293 13.71 28.18 41.11
CA TYR A 293 14.82 28.19 42.05
C TYR A 293 15.98 27.36 41.51
N PHE A 294 17.10 28.01 41.22
CA PHE A 294 18.31 27.34 40.76
C PHE A 294 19.13 26.83 41.95
N VAL A 295 19.27 25.50 42.06
CA VAL A 295 20.03 24.88 43.15
C VAL A 295 21.53 25.09 42.96
N ASN A 296 22.24 25.36 44.05
CA ASN A 296 23.69 25.36 44.06
C ASN A 296 24.26 23.92 44.04
N ARG A 297 25.59 23.78 43.98
CA ARG A 297 26.25 22.46 43.88
C ARG A 297 25.94 21.54 45.07
N GLU A 298 25.85 22.06 46.28
CA GLU A 298 25.56 21.27 47.49
C GLU A 298 24.09 20.85 47.52
N GLU A 299 23.18 21.79 47.23
CA GLU A 299 21.74 21.55 47.13
C GLU A 299 21.41 20.54 46.02
N LYS A 300 22.09 20.63 44.87
CA LYS A 300 21.97 19.66 43.77
C LYS A 300 22.34 18.25 44.23
N ALA A 301 23.47 18.09 44.92
CA ALA A 301 23.89 16.77 45.41
C ALA A 301 22.90 16.19 46.44
N LYS A 302 22.37 17.03 47.34
CA LYS A 302 21.30 16.65 48.29
C LYS A 302 20.03 16.21 47.55
N LEU A 303 19.63 16.97 46.52
CA LEU A 303 18.46 16.69 45.69
C LEU A 303 18.61 15.36 44.94
N GLU A 304 19.75 15.12 44.31
CA GLU A 304 20.09 13.87 43.61
C GLU A 304 20.04 12.67 44.56
N GLN A 305 20.67 12.79 45.73
CA GLN A 305 20.68 11.73 46.74
C GLN A 305 19.27 11.39 47.20
N TYR A 306 18.41 12.39 47.44
CA TYR A 306 17.03 12.16 47.87
C TYR A 306 16.15 11.56 46.77
N MET A 307 16.28 12.06 45.54
CA MET A 307 15.43 11.67 44.43
C MET A 307 15.83 10.34 43.80
N PHE A 308 17.12 10.03 43.72
CA PHE A 308 17.64 8.88 42.98
C PHE A 308 18.51 7.92 43.81
N GLY A 309 18.83 8.28 45.06
CA GLY A 309 19.70 7.49 45.94
C GLY A 309 21.19 7.58 45.61
N VAL A 310 21.56 8.39 44.62
CA VAL A 310 22.93 8.57 44.13
C VAL A 310 23.16 10.01 43.68
N THR A 311 24.40 10.47 43.80
CA THR A 311 24.84 11.80 43.33
C THR A 311 25.52 11.72 41.96
N ALA A 312 25.59 12.84 41.26
CA ALA A 312 26.31 12.93 40.00
C ALA A 312 27.79 12.54 40.18
N TYR A 313 28.31 11.73 39.26
CA TYR A 313 29.70 11.25 39.27
C TYR A 313 30.13 10.39 40.48
N ALA A 314 29.20 9.70 41.15
CA ALA A 314 29.45 8.87 42.34
C ALA A 314 30.37 7.62 42.15
N GLY A 315 30.94 7.40 40.95
CA GLY A 315 31.83 6.27 40.64
C GLY A 315 31.11 5.02 40.14
N LYS A 316 31.86 4.03 39.62
CA LYS A 316 31.31 2.83 38.95
C LYS A 316 30.60 1.85 39.90
N ASP A 317 30.91 1.90 41.18
CA ASP A 317 30.34 1.01 42.21
C ASP A 317 29.02 1.55 42.81
N ALA A 318 28.59 2.76 42.40
CA ALA A 318 27.33 3.34 42.83
C ALA A 318 26.14 2.59 42.19
N PRO A 319 25.02 2.41 42.91
CA PRO A 319 23.84 1.75 42.35
C PRO A 319 23.25 2.56 41.18
N ALA A 320 22.55 1.88 40.28
CA ALA A 320 21.85 2.57 39.20
C ALA A 320 20.83 3.58 39.77
N PRO A 321 20.73 4.81 39.22
CA PRO A 321 19.78 5.80 39.67
C PRO A 321 18.34 5.24 39.65
N LYS A 322 17.66 5.28 40.78
CA LYS A 322 16.28 4.80 40.90
C LYS A 322 15.41 5.87 41.54
N LEU A 323 14.40 6.33 40.81
CA LEU A 323 13.49 7.36 41.30
C LEU A 323 12.79 6.90 42.60
N ASN A 324 12.90 7.73 43.63
CA ASN A 324 12.20 7.59 44.88
C ASN A 324 10.69 7.70 44.64
N SER A 325 9.93 6.65 44.95
CA SER A 325 8.50 6.57 44.64
C SER A 325 7.62 7.58 45.39
N VAL A 326 8.16 8.26 46.41
CA VAL A 326 7.49 9.34 47.16
C VAL A 326 7.53 10.68 46.41
N VAL A 327 8.54 10.90 45.58
CA VAL A 327 8.82 12.19 44.90
C VAL A 327 7.74 12.60 43.87
N PRO A 328 7.22 11.70 43.01
CA PRO A 328 6.32 12.11 41.95
C PRO A 328 5.07 12.84 42.46
N GLY A 329 4.80 14.02 41.90
CA GLY A 329 3.67 14.86 42.26
C GLY A 329 3.78 15.60 43.60
N LYS A 330 4.98 15.76 44.15
CA LYS A 330 5.21 16.61 45.32
C LYS A 330 5.62 18.03 44.93
N SER A 331 5.28 19.00 45.76
CA SER A 331 5.66 20.41 45.54
C SER A 331 7.19 20.58 45.60
N PRO A 332 7.75 21.63 44.95
CA PRO A 332 9.18 21.88 45.01
C PRO A 332 9.66 22.14 46.45
N GLN A 333 8.83 22.78 47.29
CA GLN A 333 9.13 23.02 48.72
C GLN A 333 9.25 21.71 49.50
N PHE A 334 8.31 20.77 49.30
CA PHE A 334 8.36 19.48 49.96
C PHE A 334 9.63 18.71 49.57
N ILE A 335 9.96 18.71 48.27
CA ILE A 335 11.14 17.99 47.76
C ILE A 335 12.42 18.61 48.32
N ALA A 336 12.55 19.94 48.33
CA ALA A 336 13.71 20.63 48.90
C ALA A 336 13.87 20.30 50.39
N HIS A 337 12.80 20.46 51.17
CA HIS A 337 12.80 20.19 52.61
C HIS A 337 13.24 18.76 52.92
N GLN A 338 12.67 17.78 52.20
CA GLN A 338 13.04 16.37 52.36
C GLN A 338 14.47 16.04 51.89
N ALA A 339 14.99 16.80 50.92
CA ALA A 339 16.39 16.71 50.51
C ALA A 339 17.35 17.40 51.51
N GLY A 340 16.84 18.18 52.48
CA GLY A 340 17.63 18.80 53.54
C GLY A 340 18.08 20.23 53.23
N PHE A 341 17.29 20.99 52.47
CA PHE A 341 17.46 22.43 52.28
C PHE A 341 16.10 23.14 52.11
N GLU A 342 16.07 24.47 52.26
CA GLU A 342 14.86 25.27 52.15
C GLU A 342 14.89 26.16 50.91
N ILE A 343 13.72 26.45 50.34
CA ILE A 343 13.55 27.35 49.20
C ILE A 343 12.42 28.35 49.47
N PRO A 344 12.31 29.47 48.71
CA PRO A 344 11.19 30.39 48.86
C PRO A 344 9.82 29.72 48.69
N GLU A 345 8.83 30.16 49.47
CA GLU A 345 7.46 29.65 49.41
C GLU A 345 6.80 29.87 48.03
N ASP A 346 7.21 30.91 47.31
CA ASP A 346 6.72 31.25 45.96
C ASP A 346 7.50 30.57 44.83
N ALA A 347 8.46 29.69 45.14
CA ALA A 347 9.21 28.97 44.11
C ALA A 347 8.29 28.02 43.32
N THR A 348 8.30 28.14 42.00
CA THR A 348 7.41 27.38 41.10
C THR A 348 7.98 26.01 40.74
N ILE A 349 9.29 25.93 40.49
CA ILE A 349 10.02 24.69 40.19
C ILE A 349 11.45 24.76 40.75
N LEU A 350 12.09 23.61 40.93
CA LEU A 350 13.54 23.50 41.13
C LEU A 350 14.24 23.34 39.77
N ALA A 351 15.33 24.06 39.54
CA ALA A 351 16.15 23.96 38.34
C ALA A 351 17.60 23.61 38.72
N ALA A 352 18.20 22.64 38.03
CA ALA A 352 19.57 22.22 38.24
C ALA A 352 20.36 22.26 36.92
N GLU A 353 21.50 22.93 36.92
CA GLU A 353 22.42 22.89 35.78
C GLU A 353 23.11 21.51 35.74
N CYS A 354 23.03 20.83 34.59
CA CYS A 354 23.64 19.52 34.33
C CYS A 354 24.65 19.61 33.19
N GLN A 355 25.73 18.84 33.27
CA GLN A 355 26.80 18.86 32.26
C GLN A 355 26.50 17.96 31.06
N GLU A 356 25.89 16.81 31.32
CA GLU A 356 25.61 15.79 30.30
C GLU A 356 24.28 15.08 30.56
N VAL A 357 23.87 14.22 29.62
CA VAL A 357 22.64 13.44 29.70
C VAL A 357 22.97 12.00 30.08
N GLY A 358 22.21 11.44 31.03
CA GLY A 358 22.26 10.02 31.40
C GLY A 358 22.51 9.80 32.89
N GLY A 359 22.81 8.55 33.25
CA GLY A 359 22.92 8.12 34.64
C GLY A 359 24.03 8.80 35.47
N MET A 360 25.02 9.42 34.82
CA MET A 360 26.06 10.22 35.48
C MET A 360 25.53 11.53 36.04
N GLU A 361 24.40 12.02 35.51
CA GLU A 361 23.66 13.21 35.93
C GLU A 361 22.19 12.80 36.14
N PRO A 362 21.85 12.17 37.28
CA PRO A 362 20.55 11.52 37.51
C PRO A 362 19.33 12.42 37.28
N LEU A 363 19.48 13.74 37.50
CA LEU A 363 18.42 14.72 37.26
C LEU A 363 18.03 14.84 35.79
N THR A 364 18.76 14.25 34.84
CA THR A 364 18.38 14.16 33.42
C THR A 364 17.43 13.01 33.10
N LEU A 365 17.13 12.12 34.06
CA LEU A 365 16.16 11.04 33.89
C LEU A 365 14.72 11.50 34.17
N GLU A 366 13.74 10.61 34.00
CA GLU A 366 12.34 10.88 34.32
C GLU A 366 12.15 11.13 35.83
N LYS A 367 11.52 12.26 36.17
CA LYS A 367 11.35 12.71 37.57
C LYS A 367 9.90 12.76 38.04
N LEU A 368 8.94 12.94 37.11
CA LEU A 368 7.50 13.14 37.39
C LEU A 368 7.22 14.15 38.54
N ALA A 369 8.06 15.18 38.63
CA ALA A 369 8.13 16.16 39.72
C ALA A 369 8.51 17.53 39.14
N PRO A 370 8.28 18.65 39.87
CA PRO A 370 8.60 20.01 39.44
C PRO A 370 10.10 20.32 39.59
N VAL A 371 10.95 19.44 39.06
CA VAL A 371 12.42 19.51 39.06
C VAL A 371 12.92 19.42 37.62
N GLN A 372 13.67 20.41 37.15
CA GLN A 372 14.07 20.57 35.76
C GLN A 372 15.61 20.53 35.62
N ALA A 373 16.13 19.64 34.77
CA ALA A 373 17.52 19.73 34.35
C ALA A 373 17.66 20.83 33.28
N VAL A 374 18.74 21.60 33.35
CA VAL A 374 19.06 22.66 32.38
C VAL A 374 20.48 22.43 31.86
N LEU A 375 20.62 22.32 30.54
CA LEU A 375 21.89 22.03 29.86
C LEU A 375 22.18 23.10 28.80
N LYS A 376 23.44 23.53 28.74
CA LYS A 376 23.93 24.43 27.69
C LYS A 376 24.34 23.60 26.47
N ALA A 377 23.87 23.99 25.29
CA ALA A 377 24.24 23.37 24.01
C ALA A 377 25.15 24.30 23.21
N ARG A 378 26.28 23.78 22.73
CA ARG A 378 27.28 24.57 21.98
C ARG A 378 26.76 25.04 20.63
N ASN A 379 25.96 24.20 19.99
CA ASN A 379 25.34 24.45 18.70
C ASN A 379 24.15 23.48 18.51
N LYS A 380 23.48 23.58 17.36
CA LYS A 380 22.37 22.69 16.97
C LYS A 380 22.72 21.20 17.09
N GLU A 381 23.87 20.77 16.57
CA GLU A 381 24.26 19.35 16.56
C GLU A 381 24.46 18.79 17.97
N ASP A 382 25.11 19.58 18.84
CA ASP A 382 25.28 19.26 20.25
C ASP A 382 23.94 19.18 20.98
N ALA A 383 23.00 20.06 20.65
CA ALA A 383 21.64 20.03 21.21
C ALA A 383 20.88 18.77 20.77
N PHE A 384 20.90 18.47 19.47
CA PHE A 384 20.22 17.30 18.91
C PHE A 384 20.78 16.00 19.49
N ALA A 385 22.11 15.88 19.62
CA ALA A 385 22.75 14.72 20.26
C ALA A 385 22.29 14.53 21.72
N LYS A 386 22.16 15.62 22.49
CA LYS A 386 21.64 15.57 23.87
C LYS A 386 20.16 15.17 23.88
N CYS A 387 19.34 15.69 22.97
CA CYS A 387 17.94 15.28 22.84
C CYS A 387 17.81 13.78 22.49
N GLU A 388 18.62 13.27 21.56
CA GLU A 388 18.65 11.83 21.21
C GLU A 388 19.03 10.96 22.41
N GLN A 389 20.01 11.39 23.20
CA GLN A 389 20.41 10.69 24.42
C GLN A 389 19.27 10.66 25.45
N MET A 390 18.56 11.79 25.65
CA MET A 390 17.39 11.85 26.53
C MET A 390 16.31 10.86 26.10
N LEU A 391 16.04 10.79 24.79
CA LEU A 391 15.04 9.90 24.21
C LEU A 391 15.39 8.42 24.32
N ARG A 392 16.67 8.03 24.50
CA ARG A 392 16.99 6.61 24.81
C ARG A 392 16.34 6.12 26.11
N HIS A 393 16.02 7.04 27.02
CA HIS A 393 15.34 6.76 28.29
C HIS A 393 13.83 7.01 28.24
N GLY A 394 13.29 7.53 27.14
CA GLY A 394 11.88 7.86 26.95
C GLY A 394 11.42 7.64 25.50
N ALA A 395 11.92 6.55 24.89
CA ALA A 395 11.88 6.34 23.45
C ALA A 395 10.45 6.31 22.93
N GLY A 396 10.20 7.06 21.86
CA GLY A 396 8.88 7.15 21.24
C GLY A 396 7.86 8.03 21.97
N HIS A 397 8.15 8.56 23.16
CA HIS A 397 7.15 9.32 23.90
C HIS A 397 6.96 10.75 23.36
N THR A 398 7.77 11.72 23.79
CA THR A 398 7.61 13.14 23.44
C THR A 398 8.97 13.81 23.34
N ALA A 399 9.13 14.74 22.40
CA ALA A 399 10.25 15.68 22.32
C ALA A 399 9.74 17.06 21.97
N ALA A 400 10.39 18.11 22.47
CA ALA A 400 9.96 19.49 22.27
C ALA A 400 11.04 20.35 21.61
N ILE A 401 10.62 21.32 20.81
CA ILE A 401 11.48 22.33 20.21
C ILE A 401 10.82 23.71 20.27
N HIS A 402 11.59 24.71 20.68
CA HIS A 402 11.20 26.11 20.66
C HIS A 402 12.11 26.88 19.71
N THR A 403 11.55 27.31 18.58
CA THR A 403 12.22 28.07 17.50
C THR A 403 11.16 28.68 16.60
N ASP A 404 11.44 29.79 15.93
CA ASP A 404 10.60 30.34 14.86
C ASP A 404 11.09 29.89 13.46
N ASN A 405 12.14 29.05 13.40
CA ASN A 405 12.68 28.45 12.18
C ASN A 405 12.00 27.11 11.81
N GLU A 406 11.05 27.15 10.88
CA GLU A 406 10.30 25.95 10.43
C GLU A 406 11.20 24.85 9.84
N LYS A 407 12.26 25.21 9.10
CA LYS A 407 13.18 24.20 8.52
C LYS A 407 13.87 23.39 9.61
N LEU A 408 14.25 24.05 10.70
CA LEU A 408 14.87 23.40 11.85
C LEU A 408 13.90 22.46 12.57
N VAL A 409 12.62 22.83 12.66
CA VAL A 409 11.56 21.96 13.21
C VAL A 409 11.40 20.69 12.39
N ARG A 410 11.38 20.81 11.06
CA ARG A 410 11.31 19.66 10.15
C ARG A 410 12.54 18.75 10.30
N GLU A 411 13.73 19.35 10.39
CA GLU A 411 14.97 18.60 10.65
C GLU A 411 14.93 17.86 11.99
N TYR A 412 14.48 18.54 13.06
CA TYR A 412 14.33 17.94 14.39
C TYR A 412 13.35 16.77 14.37
N GLY A 413 12.19 16.94 13.72
CA GLY A 413 11.17 15.90 13.62
C GLY A 413 11.59 14.69 12.80
N LEU A 414 12.44 14.86 11.78
CA LEU A 414 13.02 13.75 11.02
C LEU A 414 14.07 12.95 11.83
N ARG A 415 14.68 13.58 12.85
CA ARG A 415 15.81 13.00 13.59
C ARG A 415 15.42 12.41 14.95
N MET A 416 14.48 13.03 15.67
CA MET A 416 14.12 12.59 17.01
C MET A 416 13.22 11.35 17.01
N HIS A 417 13.63 10.28 17.71
CA HIS A 417 12.80 9.08 17.94
C HIS A 417 11.71 9.32 19.00
N ALA A 418 10.76 10.19 18.71
CA ALA A 418 9.58 10.47 19.52
C ALA A 418 8.33 10.50 18.62
N CYS A 419 7.20 9.97 19.10
CA CYS A 419 5.96 9.96 18.32
C CYS A 419 5.19 11.29 18.41
N ARG A 420 5.57 12.18 19.34
CA ARG A 420 5.03 13.54 19.47
C ARG A 420 6.18 14.54 19.48
N ILE A 421 6.25 15.37 18.43
CA ILE A 421 7.15 16.51 18.36
C ILE A 421 6.36 17.77 18.66
N ILE A 422 6.68 18.40 19.78
CA ILE A 422 5.96 19.55 20.32
C ILE A 422 6.70 20.82 19.96
N TRP A 423 6.06 21.69 19.17
CA TRP A 423 6.67 22.92 18.69
C TRP A 423 6.04 24.14 19.38
N ASN A 424 6.87 24.99 20.02
CA ASN A 424 6.48 26.29 20.58
C ASN A 424 5.26 26.26 21.53
N GLN A 425 5.17 25.24 22.39
CA GLN A 425 4.06 25.06 23.33
C GLN A 425 4.51 24.16 24.51
N PRO A 426 3.80 24.15 25.65
CA PRO A 426 4.10 23.27 26.79
C PRO A 426 3.91 21.78 26.43
N SER A 427 4.90 20.91 26.67
CA SER A 427 4.80 19.50 26.23
C SER A 427 3.80 18.65 27.01
N SER A 428 3.56 18.94 28.28
CA SER A 428 2.53 18.24 29.06
C SER A 428 1.13 18.42 28.46
N LEU A 429 0.77 19.65 28.06
CA LEU A 429 -0.54 19.99 27.51
C LEU A 429 -0.59 19.77 25.99
N GLY A 430 0.51 20.05 25.28
CA GLY A 430 0.62 19.77 23.85
C GLY A 430 0.65 18.28 23.54
N GLY A 431 1.29 17.47 24.39
CA GLY A 431 1.42 16.03 24.20
C GLY A 431 0.11 15.26 24.39
N ILE A 432 -0.75 15.71 25.30
CA ILE A 432 -2.09 15.12 25.49
C ILE A 432 -3.07 15.52 24.38
N GLY A 433 -2.81 16.60 23.64
CA GLY A 433 -3.53 17.01 22.43
C GLY A 433 -4.67 18.01 22.66
N ASP A 434 -5.23 18.52 21.56
CA ASP A 434 -6.39 19.44 21.43
C ASP A 434 -6.26 20.85 22.04
N ILE A 435 -5.54 21.02 23.14
CA ILE A 435 -5.45 22.31 23.87
C ILE A 435 -4.63 23.34 23.07
N TYR A 436 -3.46 22.93 22.56
CA TYR A 436 -2.52 23.80 21.83
C TYR A 436 -2.34 23.39 20.36
N ASN A 437 -2.87 22.23 19.97
CA ASN A 437 -2.64 21.64 18.65
C ASN A 437 -3.78 20.68 18.27
N SER A 438 -3.69 20.06 17.08
CA SER A 438 -4.70 19.13 16.58
C SER A 438 -4.39 17.65 16.82
N ILE A 439 -3.40 17.32 17.67
CA ILE A 439 -3.19 15.94 18.13
C ILE A 439 -4.44 15.53 18.93
N ALA A 440 -4.86 14.29 18.78
CA ALA A 440 -6.04 13.77 19.44
C ALA A 440 -5.95 13.86 20.99
N PRO A 441 -7.01 14.33 21.67
CA PRO A 441 -7.02 14.42 23.13
C PRO A 441 -7.00 13.03 23.76
N SER A 442 -5.99 12.73 24.57
CA SER A 442 -5.83 11.42 25.21
C SER A 442 -5.01 11.47 26.49
N LEU A 443 -5.27 10.49 27.36
CA LEU A 443 -4.46 10.21 28.56
C LEU A 443 -3.76 8.84 28.48
N THR A 444 -3.75 8.23 27.29
CA THR A 444 -2.98 7.03 26.96
C THR A 444 -2.15 7.34 25.72
N LEU A 445 -0.87 7.66 25.94
CA LEU A 445 0.05 8.14 24.90
C LEU A 445 0.95 6.99 24.44
N GLY A 446 0.65 6.41 23.28
CA GLY A 446 1.39 5.27 22.75
C GLY A 446 2.78 5.67 22.27
N CYS A 447 3.82 4.90 22.58
CA CYS A 447 5.21 5.21 22.24
C CYS A 447 5.73 4.49 20.98
N GLY A 448 4.84 3.84 20.21
CA GLY A 448 5.20 3.12 18.99
C GLY A 448 6.23 2.01 19.23
N SER A 449 6.83 1.53 18.14
CA SER A 449 7.85 0.48 18.20
C SER A 449 9.08 0.88 19.01
N TYR A 450 9.41 2.18 19.07
CA TYR A 450 10.51 2.70 19.88
C TYR A 450 10.35 2.39 21.37
N GLY A 451 9.12 2.49 21.89
CA GLY A 451 8.77 2.17 23.28
C GLY A 451 8.24 0.74 23.49
N GLY A 452 8.29 -0.12 22.48
CA GLY A 452 7.72 -1.46 22.54
C GLY A 452 6.18 -1.47 22.61
N ASN A 453 5.52 -0.51 21.97
CA ASN A 453 4.06 -0.40 21.90
C ASN A 453 3.55 -0.65 20.48
N SER A 454 2.33 -1.16 20.39
CA SER A 454 1.56 -1.39 19.15
C SER A 454 0.95 -0.12 18.56
N VAL A 455 0.95 0.98 19.31
CA VAL A 455 0.37 2.27 18.93
C VAL A 455 1.37 3.40 19.21
N SER A 456 1.53 4.32 18.26
CA SER A 456 2.38 5.52 18.35
C SER A 456 1.59 6.81 18.60
N GLY A 457 0.30 6.79 18.29
CA GLY A 457 -0.58 7.94 18.50
C GLY A 457 -1.10 8.06 19.92
N ASN A 458 -1.85 9.14 20.13
CA ASN A 458 -2.75 9.28 21.27
C ASN A 458 -3.91 8.31 21.07
N VAL A 459 -4.16 7.42 22.03
CA VAL A 459 -5.21 6.39 21.89
C VAL A 459 -6.60 7.06 21.86
N GLN A 460 -7.46 6.56 20.97
CA GLN A 460 -8.80 7.08 20.67
C GLN A 460 -9.82 5.93 20.52
N ALA A 461 -11.09 6.27 20.27
CA ALA A 461 -12.13 5.29 19.96
C ALA A 461 -11.83 4.44 18.71
N VAL A 462 -11.16 4.96 17.68
CA VAL A 462 -10.79 4.14 16.50
C VAL A 462 -9.90 2.95 16.85
N ASN A 463 -9.21 2.96 18.00
CA ASN A 463 -8.41 1.84 18.47
C ASN A 463 -9.22 0.75 19.20
N LEU A 464 -10.51 0.99 19.43
CA LEU A 464 -11.45 0.09 20.11
C LEU A 464 -12.57 -0.40 19.18
N ILE A 465 -12.37 -0.30 17.86
CA ILE A 465 -13.25 -0.94 16.87
C ILE A 465 -12.47 -1.87 15.94
N ASN A 466 -13.13 -2.92 15.46
CA ASN A 466 -12.76 -3.64 14.26
C ASN A 466 -13.45 -2.99 13.06
N VAL A 467 -12.72 -2.86 11.94
CA VAL A 467 -13.28 -2.34 10.68
C VAL A 467 -13.44 -3.50 9.71
N LYS A 468 -14.69 -3.94 9.50
CA LYS A 468 -15.04 -4.90 8.45
C LYS A 468 -15.15 -4.18 7.12
N ARG A 469 -14.65 -4.79 6.05
CA ARG A 469 -14.73 -4.24 4.68
C ARG A 469 -15.63 -5.12 3.82
N ILE A 470 -16.67 -4.51 3.26
CA ILE A 470 -17.50 -5.11 2.22
C ILE A 470 -16.95 -4.60 0.89
N ALA A 471 -16.46 -5.51 0.05
CA ALA A 471 -15.86 -5.17 -1.24
C ALA A 471 -16.74 -5.70 -2.39
N ARG A 472 -17.21 -4.80 -3.25
CA ARG A 472 -17.96 -5.14 -4.48
C ARG A 472 -16.99 -5.61 -5.56
N ARG A 473 -17.43 -6.52 -6.43
CA ARG A 473 -16.70 -6.83 -7.68
C ARG A 473 -16.63 -5.57 -8.53
N ASN A 474 -15.42 -5.09 -8.79
CA ASN A 474 -15.16 -4.00 -9.72
C ASN A 474 -14.36 -4.52 -10.91
N ASN A 475 -14.64 -3.97 -12.09
CA ASN A 475 -13.82 -4.24 -13.27
C ASN A 475 -12.59 -3.32 -13.26
N ASN A 476 -11.46 -3.86 -13.71
CA ASN A 476 -10.31 -3.03 -13.98
C ASN A 476 -10.65 -2.00 -15.09
N MET A 477 -10.28 -0.75 -14.89
CA MET A 477 -10.34 0.27 -15.94
C MET A 477 -9.53 -0.20 -17.16
N GLN A 478 -10.18 -0.27 -18.31
CA GLN A 478 -9.54 -0.51 -19.60
C GLN A 478 -9.27 0.81 -20.32
N TRP A 479 -8.40 0.77 -21.32
CA TRP A 479 -8.12 1.89 -22.22
C TRP A 479 -8.22 1.42 -23.66
N PHE A 480 -8.33 2.37 -24.56
CA PHE A 480 -8.15 2.17 -25.98
C PHE A 480 -7.13 3.20 -26.45
N LYS A 481 -5.90 2.74 -26.73
CA LYS A 481 -4.77 3.62 -27.06
C LYS A 481 -4.19 3.25 -28.42
N VAL A 482 -4.33 4.18 -29.35
CA VAL A 482 -3.80 4.13 -30.72
C VAL A 482 -2.97 5.39 -30.96
N PRO A 483 -2.16 5.46 -32.03
CA PRO A 483 -1.45 6.68 -32.38
C PRO A 483 -2.39 7.89 -32.44
N PRO A 484 -1.98 9.06 -31.93
CA PRO A 484 -2.80 10.27 -31.99
C PRO A 484 -3.14 10.71 -33.43
N LYS A 485 -2.35 10.27 -34.41
CA LYS A 485 -2.51 10.62 -35.82
C LYS A 485 -2.29 9.40 -36.70
N THR A 486 -3.31 9.02 -37.45
CA THR A 486 -3.24 7.97 -38.48
C THR A 486 -3.66 8.55 -39.81
N TYR A 487 -2.73 8.60 -40.76
CA TYR A 487 -2.98 9.02 -42.14
C TYR A 487 -3.11 7.78 -43.02
N PHE A 488 -4.11 7.75 -43.89
CA PHE A 488 -4.38 6.63 -44.79
C PHE A 488 -4.78 7.18 -46.17
N GLU A 489 -5.04 6.29 -47.13
CA GLU A 489 -5.24 6.54 -48.58
C GLU A 489 -3.94 6.47 -49.42
N PRO A 490 -4.06 6.15 -50.73
CA PRO A 490 -2.91 6.13 -51.64
C PRO A 490 -2.11 7.45 -51.64
N ASN A 491 -0.78 7.34 -51.50
CA ASN A 491 0.16 8.47 -51.43
C ASN A 491 0.05 9.32 -50.14
N SER A 492 -0.52 8.77 -49.07
CA SER A 492 -0.58 9.41 -47.75
C SER A 492 0.81 9.72 -47.17
N VAL A 493 1.87 9.04 -47.64
CA VAL A 493 3.28 9.36 -47.34
C VAL A 493 3.62 10.84 -47.57
N ARG A 494 2.88 11.54 -48.43
CA ARG A 494 3.00 13.00 -48.65
C ARG A 494 2.90 13.82 -47.36
N TYR A 495 2.24 13.31 -46.32
CA TYR A 495 2.09 14.01 -45.04
C TYR A 495 3.46 14.34 -44.39
N LEU A 496 4.52 13.59 -44.71
CA LEU A 496 5.88 13.94 -44.29
C LEU A 496 6.32 15.34 -44.76
N ARG A 497 5.68 15.92 -45.79
CA ARG A 497 5.91 17.31 -46.22
C ARG A 497 5.33 18.33 -45.24
N ASP A 498 4.20 18.00 -44.65
CA ASP A 498 3.38 18.90 -43.83
C ASP A 498 3.59 18.69 -42.33
N MET A 499 4.21 17.57 -41.94
CA MET A 499 4.46 17.25 -40.54
C MET A 499 5.39 18.30 -39.88
N PHE A 500 4.90 18.93 -38.83
CA PHE A 500 5.63 19.97 -38.10
C PHE A 500 6.77 19.40 -37.24
N GLY A 501 7.92 20.09 -37.27
CA GLY A 501 9.08 19.82 -36.41
C GLY A 501 9.96 18.66 -36.87
N ILE A 502 10.07 18.43 -38.19
CA ILE A 502 11.08 17.53 -38.75
C ILE A 502 12.24 18.36 -39.26
N HIS A 503 13.39 18.29 -38.60
CA HIS A 503 14.65 18.91 -39.04
C HIS A 503 15.78 17.88 -39.17
N ARG A 504 15.80 16.87 -38.28
CA ARG A 504 16.77 15.77 -38.24
C ARG A 504 16.05 14.44 -38.16
N ALA A 505 16.01 13.70 -39.27
CA ALA A 505 15.30 12.43 -39.36
C ALA A 505 16.25 11.22 -39.41
N VAL A 506 15.95 10.15 -38.67
CA VAL A 506 16.54 8.83 -38.92
C VAL A 506 15.50 7.94 -39.57
N ILE A 507 15.82 7.38 -40.72
CA ILE A 507 14.98 6.39 -41.41
C ILE A 507 15.46 5.01 -41.00
N VAL A 508 14.57 4.19 -40.43
CA VAL A 508 14.87 2.80 -39.99
C VAL A 508 14.13 1.85 -40.92
N CYS A 509 14.87 0.98 -41.61
CA CYS A 509 14.34 0.00 -42.55
C CYS A 509 15.22 -1.26 -42.62
N ASP A 510 14.74 -2.27 -43.33
CA ASP A 510 15.58 -3.39 -43.76
C ASP A 510 16.26 -3.08 -45.10
N LYS A 511 17.26 -3.89 -45.46
CA LYS A 511 18.05 -3.72 -46.68
C LYS A 511 17.21 -3.89 -47.95
N VAL A 512 16.15 -4.69 -47.91
CA VAL A 512 15.28 -4.96 -49.05
C VAL A 512 14.45 -3.71 -49.38
N MET A 513 13.94 -2.99 -48.38
CA MET A 513 13.17 -1.76 -48.60
C MET A 513 14.02 -0.66 -49.27
N GLU A 514 15.30 -0.58 -48.94
CA GLU A 514 16.24 0.30 -49.62
C GLU A 514 16.46 -0.14 -51.08
N GLN A 515 16.76 -1.42 -51.32
CA GLN A 515 16.98 -1.96 -52.67
C GLN A 515 15.76 -1.86 -53.60
N LEU A 516 14.55 -1.91 -53.04
CA LEU A 516 13.29 -1.74 -53.79
C LEU A 516 12.94 -0.27 -54.07
N GLY A 517 13.75 0.69 -53.62
CA GLY A 517 13.50 2.13 -53.81
C GLY A 517 12.30 2.66 -53.03
N ILE A 518 11.85 1.95 -51.99
CA ILE A 518 10.75 2.43 -51.13
C ILE A 518 11.25 3.57 -50.24
N VAL A 519 12.47 3.45 -49.71
CA VAL A 519 13.13 4.49 -48.91
C VAL A 519 13.30 5.79 -49.72
N ASP A 520 13.59 5.70 -51.01
CA ASP A 520 13.71 6.88 -51.89
C ASP A 520 12.41 7.70 -51.92
N LYS A 521 11.24 7.05 -51.93
CA LYS A 521 9.95 7.75 -51.89
C LYS A 521 9.78 8.57 -50.61
N ILE A 522 10.32 8.09 -49.49
CA ILE A 522 10.31 8.78 -48.19
C ILE A 522 11.26 9.98 -48.26
N ILE A 523 12.48 9.77 -48.76
CA ILE A 523 13.49 10.81 -48.94
C ILE A 523 12.96 11.92 -49.84
N ASP A 524 12.25 11.59 -50.92
CA ASP A 524 11.65 12.56 -51.83
C ASP A 524 10.59 13.42 -51.11
N GLN A 525 9.82 12.86 -50.17
CA GLN A 525 8.89 13.67 -49.37
C GLN A 525 9.63 14.61 -48.41
N LEU A 526 10.72 14.15 -47.80
CA LEU A 526 11.54 14.97 -46.91
C LEU A 526 12.25 16.10 -47.66
N ARG A 527 12.75 15.83 -48.88
CA ARG A 527 13.39 16.82 -49.77
C ARG A 527 12.41 17.83 -50.35
N ALA A 528 11.14 17.46 -50.49
CA ALA A 528 10.09 18.35 -50.98
C ALA A 528 9.59 19.35 -49.90
N ARG A 529 10.13 19.30 -48.67
CA ARG A 529 9.77 20.23 -47.60
C ARG A 529 10.33 21.64 -47.86
N PRO A 530 9.62 22.71 -47.44
CA PRO A 530 10.17 24.06 -47.51
C PRO A 530 11.44 24.25 -46.67
N GLU A 531 11.50 23.60 -45.51
CA GLU A 531 12.67 23.59 -44.63
C GLU A 531 13.55 22.37 -44.92
N PRO A 532 14.86 22.53 -45.12
CA PRO A 532 15.77 21.40 -45.35
C PRO A 532 15.79 20.42 -44.17
N VAL A 533 15.67 19.13 -44.48
CA VAL A 533 15.79 18.04 -43.49
C VAL A 533 17.11 17.33 -43.69
N THR A 534 17.91 17.23 -42.63
CA THR A 534 19.08 16.34 -42.59
C THR A 534 18.62 14.96 -42.18
N PHE A 535 19.08 13.90 -42.87
CA PHE A 535 18.70 12.54 -42.50
C PHE A 535 19.85 11.53 -42.54
N ARG A 536 19.67 10.46 -41.77
CA ARG A 536 20.50 9.24 -41.77
C ARG A 536 19.60 8.02 -41.98
N ILE A 537 20.18 6.94 -42.49
CA ILE A 537 19.48 5.68 -42.76
C ILE A 537 20.12 4.59 -41.90
N ILE A 538 19.28 3.81 -41.23
CA ILE A 538 19.59 2.52 -40.62
C ILE A 538 18.89 1.47 -41.47
N ASP A 539 19.66 0.76 -42.28
CA ASP A 539 19.18 -0.24 -43.28
C ASP A 539 19.61 -1.68 -42.93
N TYR A 540 20.31 -1.85 -41.81
CA TYR A 540 20.84 -3.14 -41.36
C TYR A 540 19.89 -3.89 -40.43
N VAL A 541 18.60 -3.52 -40.36
CA VAL A 541 17.62 -4.25 -39.54
C VAL A 541 17.31 -5.60 -40.20
N GLU A 542 17.65 -6.67 -39.50
CA GLU A 542 17.37 -8.04 -39.85
C GLU A 542 15.90 -8.43 -39.56
N PRO A 543 15.34 -9.46 -40.24
CA PRO A 543 14.11 -10.10 -39.79
C PRO A 543 14.27 -10.60 -38.35
N GLU A 544 13.27 -10.36 -37.49
CA GLU A 544 13.33 -10.71 -36.05
C GLU A 544 14.49 -9.98 -35.32
N PRO A 545 14.44 -8.64 -35.24
CA PRO A 545 15.59 -7.80 -34.91
C PRO A 545 16.16 -8.12 -33.53
N SER A 546 17.48 -7.99 -33.39
CA SER A 546 18.23 -8.34 -32.19
C SER A 546 18.40 -7.18 -31.21
N VAL A 547 18.73 -7.52 -29.96
CA VAL A 547 19.15 -6.56 -28.93
C VAL A 547 20.34 -5.73 -29.42
N GLU A 548 21.32 -6.37 -30.05
CA GLU A 548 22.52 -5.73 -30.58
C GLU A 548 22.20 -4.68 -31.66
N THR A 549 21.25 -4.98 -32.54
CA THR A 549 20.80 -4.06 -33.60
C THR A 549 20.15 -2.81 -33.02
N VAL A 550 19.26 -2.95 -32.02
CA VAL A 550 18.57 -1.80 -31.41
C VAL A 550 19.48 -0.96 -30.52
N GLU A 551 20.42 -1.57 -29.80
CA GLU A 551 21.43 -0.86 -29.00
C GLU A 551 22.34 -0.02 -29.91
N ARG A 552 22.84 -0.61 -31.00
CA ARG A 552 23.67 0.09 -32.00
C ARG A 552 22.92 1.25 -32.65
N GLY A 553 21.65 1.05 -32.99
CA GLY A 553 20.82 2.11 -33.57
C GLY A 553 20.59 3.28 -32.59
N ALA A 554 20.29 2.95 -31.33
CA ALA A 554 20.11 3.96 -30.28
C ALA A 554 21.41 4.72 -29.96
N GLU A 555 22.56 4.06 -29.99
CA GLU A 555 23.88 4.66 -29.84
C GLU A 555 24.16 5.69 -30.94
N MET A 556 23.95 5.33 -32.21
CA MET A 556 24.10 6.27 -33.32
C MET A 556 23.14 7.47 -33.17
N MET A 557 21.89 7.23 -32.78
CA MET A 557 20.93 8.32 -32.54
C MET A 557 21.36 9.24 -31.40
N ARG A 558 21.94 8.72 -30.33
CA ARG A 558 22.29 9.49 -29.13
C ARG A 558 23.62 10.23 -29.28
N ASP A 559 24.64 9.54 -29.77
CA ASP A 559 26.03 9.96 -29.67
C ASP A 559 26.53 10.61 -30.97
N GLU A 560 25.90 10.32 -32.12
CA GLU A 560 26.34 10.84 -33.43
C GLU A 560 25.33 11.82 -34.08
N PHE A 561 24.02 11.53 -34.02
CA PHE A 561 23.05 12.25 -34.85
C PHE A 561 22.02 13.10 -34.09
N GLY A 562 21.45 12.67 -32.98
CA GLY A 562 20.40 13.41 -32.26
C GLY A 562 19.19 13.78 -33.14
N PRO A 563 18.38 12.81 -33.60
CA PRO A 563 17.18 13.08 -34.40
C PRO A 563 16.04 13.70 -33.59
N ASP A 564 15.22 14.51 -34.24
CA ASP A 564 13.90 14.94 -33.73
C ASP A 564 12.75 14.05 -34.25
N THR A 565 13.05 13.21 -35.25
CA THR A 565 12.07 12.32 -35.88
C THR A 565 12.72 10.99 -36.25
N ILE A 566 12.09 9.89 -35.86
CA ILE A 566 12.45 8.53 -36.28
C ILE A 566 11.34 8.05 -37.21
N ILE A 567 11.69 7.64 -38.43
CA ILE A 567 10.75 7.19 -39.46
C ILE A 567 11.03 5.71 -39.72
N ALA A 568 10.19 4.83 -39.20
CA ALA A 568 10.26 3.39 -39.43
C ALA A 568 9.49 3.02 -40.71
N VAL A 569 10.15 2.33 -41.64
CA VAL A 569 9.61 1.99 -42.96
C VAL A 569 9.86 0.50 -43.20
N GLY A 570 8.80 -0.30 -43.30
CA GLY A 570 8.94 -1.73 -43.51
C GLY A 570 7.78 -2.55 -42.95
N GLY A 571 8.03 -3.84 -42.71
CA GLY A 571 7.14 -4.70 -41.93
C GLY A 571 7.32 -4.53 -40.42
N GLY A 572 6.91 -5.53 -39.63
CA GLY A 572 7.04 -5.50 -38.16
C GLY A 572 8.49 -5.30 -37.69
N SER A 573 9.46 -6.01 -38.29
CA SER A 573 10.86 -5.98 -37.83
C SER A 573 11.47 -4.56 -37.79
N PRO A 574 11.44 -3.73 -38.85
CA PRO A 574 11.94 -2.35 -38.75
C PRO A 574 11.16 -1.47 -37.76
N MET A 575 9.85 -1.67 -37.62
CA MET A 575 9.03 -0.88 -36.69
C MET A 575 9.30 -1.23 -35.23
N ASP A 576 9.44 -2.51 -34.91
CA ASP A 576 9.76 -2.99 -33.57
C ASP A 576 11.17 -2.57 -33.16
N ALA A 577 12.13 -2.69 -34.07
CA ALA A 577 13.47 -2.17 -33.86
C ALA A 577 13.45 -0.65 -33.59
N ALA A 578 12.70 0.12 -34.39
CA ALA A 578 12.59 1.56 -34.21
C ALA A 578 11.94 1.97 -32.88
N LYS A 579 10.93 1.24 -32.39
CA LYS A 579 10.31 1.49 -31.08
C LYS A 579 11.32 1.36 -29.95
N ILE A 580 12.16 0.34 -29.98
CA ILE A 580 13.17 0.11 -28.94
C ILE A 580 14.34 1.08 -29.09
N MET A 581 14.80 1.37 -30.32
CA MET A 581 15.77 2.45 -30.55
C MET A 581 15.26 3.79 -30.02
N TRP A 582 13.98 4.11 -30.23
CA TRP A 582 13.34 5.33 -29.74
C TRP A 582 13.32 5.40 -28.21
N LEU A 583 12.93 4.30 -27.55
CA LEU A 583 12.97 4.18 -26.09
C LEU A 583 14.36 4.45 -25.53
N LEU A 584 15.38 3.73 -26.02
CA LEU A 584 16.76 3.82 -25.54
C LEU A 584 17.40 5.18 -25.86
N TYR A 585 16.96 5.84 -26.93
CA TYR A 585 17.37 7.19 -27.28
C TYR A 585 16.76 8.25 -26.33
N GLU A 586 15.46 8.16 -26.04
CA GLU A 586 14.76 9.06 -25.11
C GLU A 586 15.26 8.89 -23.67
N ARG A 587 15.48 7.63 -23.25
CA ARG A 587 15.77 7.23 -21.87
C ARG A 587 17.03 6.36 -21.78
N PRO A 588 18.24 6.95 -21.91
CA PRO A 588 19.50 6.19 -21.88
C PRO A 588 19.79 5.52 -20.54
N GLU A 589 19.08 5.89 -19.47
CA GLU A 589 19.14 5.25 -18.16
C GLU A 589 18.44 3.88 -18.11
N ILE A 590 17.61 3.56 -19.10
CA ILE A 590 16.87 2.29 -19.19
C ILE A 590 17.71 1.27 -19.95
N SER A 591 17.90 0.10 -19.37
CA SER A 591 18.49 -1.04 -20.06
C SER A 591 17.41 -1.92 -20.70
N PHE A 592 17.80 -2.69 -21.73
CA PHE A 592 16.88 -3.66 -22.33
C PHE A 592 16.39 -4.72 -21.32
N ALA A 593 17.15 -5.01 -20.26
CA ALA A 593 16.74 -5.95 -19.21
C ALA A 593 15.54 -5.42 -18.40
N ASP A 594 15.44 -4.11 -18.18
CA ASP A 594 14.38 -3.48 -17.39
C ASP A 594 12.99 -3.56 -18.07
N VAL A 595 12.96 -3.75 -19.39
CA VAL A 595 11.70 -3.77 -20.17
C VAL A 595 11.19 -5.17 -20.50
N ARG A 596 11.94 -6.22 -20.16
CA ARG A 596 11.55 -7.64 -20.32
C ARG A 596 10.51 -8.13 -19.29
N GLU A 597 10.12 -7.28 -18.32
CA GLU A 597 9.20 -7.67 -17.25
C GLU A 597 7.83 -8.10 -17.79
N LYS A 598 7.39 -9.28 -17.35
CA LYS A 598 6.01 -9.76 -17.53
C LYS A 598 5.07 -9.04 -16.59
N PHE A 599 3.82 -8.94 -17.01
CA PHE A 599 2.78 -8.38 -16.16
C PHE A 599 1.44 -9.06 -16.40
N PHE A 600 0.65 -9.13 -15.33
CA PHE A 600 -0.76 -9.48 -15.38
C PHE A 600 -1.63 -8.25 -15.70
N ASP A 601 -1.22 -7.07 -15.23
CA ASP A 601 -1.84 -5.78 -15.53
C ASP A 601 -0.73 -4.79 -15.92
N ILE A 602 -0.77 -4.28 -17.15
CA ILE A 602 0.25 -3.36 -17.67
C ILE A 602 0.37 -2.05 -16.85
N ARG A 603 -0.59 -1.72 -15.98
CA ARG A 603 -0.44 -0.62 -14.99
C ARG A 603 0.45 -0.96 -13.81
N LYS A 604 0.53 -2.24 -13.46
CA LYS A 604 1.12 -2.72 -12.21
C LYS A 604 2.51 -3.30 -12.43
N ARG A 605 3.20 -2.88 -13.50
CA ARG A 605 4.60 -3.24 -13.74
C ARG A 605 5.45 -2.78 -12.55
N ALA A 606 6.47 -3.56 -12.21
CA ALA A 606 7.42 -3.16 -11.18
C ALA A 606 8.26 -1.98 -11.69
N PHE A 607 8.57 -1.96 -12.99
CA PHE A 607 9.22 -0.85 -13.68
C PHE A 607 8.26 -0.08 -14.61
N LYS A 608 8.19 1.25 -14.46
CA LYS A 608 7.33 2.12 -15.28
C LYS A 608 8.16 2.87 -16.32
N ILE A 609 7.86 2.65 -17.60
CA ILE A 609 8.46 3.42 -18.69
C ILE A 609 7.90 4.86 -18.66
N PRO A 610 8.76 5.90 -18.58
CA PRO A 610 8.29 7.29 -18.65
C PRO A 610 7.69 7.61 -20.03
N PRO A 611 6.86 8.65 -20.15
CA PRO A 611 6.38 9.12 -21.46
C PRO A 611 7.55 9.38 -22.43
N LEU A 612 7.41 8.90 -23.66
CA LEU A 612 8.34 9.14 -24.78
C LEU A 612 7.84 10.31 -25.64
N GLY A 613 8.67 10.76 -26.58
CA GLY A 613 8.33 11.85 -27.51
C GLY A 613 8.89 13.21 -27.14
N SER A 614 9.78 13.28 -26.14
CA SER A 614 10.37 14.55 -25.68
C SER A 614 11.57 14.99 -26.52
N LYS A 615 12.34 14.02 -27.05
CA LYS A 615 13.48 14.24 -27.93
C LYS A 615 13.12 14.01 -29.40
N ALA A 616 12.43 12.90 -29.69
CA ALA A 616 12.05 12.52 -31.06
C ALA A 616 10.61 12.00 -31.16
N LYS A 617 9.96 12.22 -32.30
CA LYS A 617 8.67 11.57 -32.64
C LYS A 617 8.93 10.29 -33.43
N LEU A 618 8.17 9.23 -33.15
CA LEU A 618 8.18 8.00 -33.94
C LEU A 618 7.06 8.03 -35.00
N VAL A 619 7.43 7.91 -36.27
CA VAL A 619 6.54 7.78 -37.42
C VAL A 619 6.68 6.37 -37.99
N CYS A 620 5.60 5.60 -38.04
CA CYS A 620 5.60 4.26 -38.61
C CYS A 620 4.86 4.22 -39.96
N ILE A 621 5.49 3.62 -40.96
CA ILE A 621 4.99 3.51 -42.34
C ILE A 621 5.06 2.03 -42.76
N PRO A 622 3.95 1.26 -42.63
CA PRO A 622 3.95 -0.14 -42.95
C PRO A 622 4.06 -0.38 -44.46
N THR A 623 4.88 -1.36 -44.86
CA THR A 623 4.97 -1.88 -46.24
C THR A 623 4.41 -3.29 -46.36
N SER A 624 3.91 -3.85 -45.26
CA SER A 624 3.17 -5.11 -45.23
C SER A 624 1.78 -4.95 -44.61
N SER A 625 0.85 -5.81 -45.03
CA SER A 625 -0.54 -5.81 -44.53
C SER A 625 -0.75 -6.99 -43.57
N GLY A 626 -0.07 -6.98 -42.42
CA GLY A 626 -0.17 -8.05 -41.41
C GLY A 626 -0.02 -7.57 -39.97
N THR A 627 1.19 -7.13 -39.61
CA THR A 627 1.61 -6.98 -38.20
C THR A 627 0.84 -5.92 -37.39
N GLY A 628 0.32 -4.87 -38.02
CA GLY A 628 -0.29 -3.72 -37.31
C GLY A 628 0.69 -2.94 -36.42
N SER A 629 2.00 -3.17 -36.54
CA SER A 629 3.04 -2.58 -35.68
C SER A 629 3.07 -1.05 -35.73
N GLU A 630 2.51 -0.44 -36.77
CA GLU A 630 2.40 1.00 -36.91
C GLU A 630 1.42 1.65 -35.92
N VAL A 631 0.53 0.87 -35.28
CA VAL A 631 -0.47 1.36 -34.33
C VAL A 631 -0.41 0.72 -32.95
N THR A 632 0.45 -0.28 -32.76
CA THR A 632 0.48 -1.06 -31.53
C THR A 632 1.56 -0.61 -30.54
N PRO A 633 1.36 -0.85 -29.23
CA PRO A 633 2.37 -0.62 -28.19
C PRO A 633 3.41 -1.75 -28.06
N PHE A 634 3.44 -2.70 -29.00
CA PHE A 634 4.28 -3.90 -28.92
C PHE A 634 5.57 -3.75 -29.72
N ALA A 635 6.63 -4.40 -29.27
CA ALA A 635 7.84 -4.61 -30.06
C ALA A 635 8.44 -5.98 -29.73
N VAL A 636 8.73 -6.80 -30.74
CA VAL A 636 9.35 -8.12 -30.55
C VAL A 636 10.83 -8.03 -30.88
N ILE A 637 11.68 -8.28 -29.88
CA ILE A 637 13.14 -8.26 -30.03
C ILE A 637 13.73 -9.62 -29.64
N THR A 638 14.61 -10.14 -30.49
CA THR A 638 15.33 -11.39 -30.27
C THR A 638 16.56 -11.17 -29.40
N ASP A 639 16.72 -11.98 -28.36
CA ASP A 639 17.97 -12.08 -27.61
C ASP A 639 18.74 -13.30 -28.09
N HIS A 640 19.77 -13.08 -28.91
CA HIS A 640 20.61 -14.16 -29.43
C HIS A 640 21.41 -14.90 -28.34
N LYS A 641 21.63 -14.30 -27.16
CA LYS A 641 22.36 -14.93 -26.06
C LYS A 641 21.51 -15.98 -25.36
N THR A 642 20.20 -15.74 -25.25
CA THR A 642 19.26 -16.67 -24.58
C THR A 642 18.45 -17.51 -25.55
N GLY A 643 18.35 -17.09 -26.82
CA GLY A 643 17.49 -17.71 -27.83
C GLY A 643 16.00 -17.42 -27.63
N TYR A 644 15.65 -16.43 -26.80
CA TYR A 644 14.27 -15.99 -26.57
C TYR A 644 13.91 -14.81 -27.48
N LYS A 645 12.63 -14.77 -27.88
CA LYS A 645 12.00 -13.57 -28.44
C LYS A 645 11.20 -12.89 -27.34
N TYR A 646 11.54 -11.65 -27.01
CA TYR A 646 10.87 -10.89 -25.96
C TYR A 646 9.82 -9.95 -26.58
N PRO A 647 8.51 -10.22 -26.40
CA PRO A 647 7.47 -9.25 -26.73
C PRO A 647 7.44 -8.15 -25.66
N ILE A 648 8.07 -7.02 -25.95
CA ILE A 648 8.03 -5.84 -25.09
C ILE A 648 6.71 -5.13 -25.32
N THR A 649 6.00 -4.86 -24.22
CA THR A 649 4.68 -4.25 -24.27
C THR A 649 4.61 -3.06 -23.34
N ASP A 650 4.46 -1.85 -23.90
CA ASP A 650 4.16 -0.66 -23.11
C ASP A 650 3.47 0.41 -23.98
N TYR A 651 2.42 1.05 -23.46
CA TYR A 651 1.74 2.13 -24.19
C TYR A 651 2.62 3.36 -24.43
N ALA A 652 3.74 3.49 -23.72
CA ALA A 652 4.76 4.47 -24.05
C ALA A 652 5.38 4.24 -25.44
N LEU A 653 5.37 3.00 -25.95
CA LEU A 653 5.88 2.60 -27.26
C LEU A 653 4.88 2.81 -28.41
N THR A 654 3.64 3.25 -28.13
CA THR A 654 2.67 3.58 -29.18
C THR A 654 3.24 4.69 -30.09
N PRO A 655 3.32 4.48 -31.42
CA PRO A 655 3.89 5.46 -32.33
C PRO A 655 3.18 6.83 -32.26
N SER A 656 3.94 7.90 -32.53
CA SER A 656 3.39 9.26 -32.56
C SER A 656 2.52 9.51 -33.80
N VAL A 657 2.87 8.88 -34.92
CA VAL A 657 2.15 8.96 -36.20
C VAL A 657 2.21 7.61 -36.91
N ALA A 658 1.07 7.17 -37.45
CA ALA A 658 1.00 6.07 -38.42
C ALA A 658 0.66 6.63 -39.81
N ILE A 659 1.36 6.19 -40.86
CA ILE A 659 1.05 6.54 -42.25
C ILE A 659 0.84 5.27 -43.07
N VAL A 660 -0.42 4.91 -43.26
CA VAL A 660 -0.91 3.68 -43.90
C VAL A 660 -1.10 3.94 -45.39
N ASP A 661 -0.01 3.85 -46.17
CA ASP A 661 -0.04 4.08 -47.61
C ASP A 661 -0.12 2.76 -48.40
N PRO A 662 -1.30 2.39 -48.93
CA PRO A 662 -1.51 1.11 -49.61
C PRO A 662 -0.68 0.96 -50.89
N VAL A 663 -0.08 2.05 -51.42
CA VAL A 663 0.81 1.98 -52.59
C VAL A 663 2.12 1.29 -52.23
N LEU A 664 2.60 1.43 -50.99
CA LEU A 664 3.87 0.87 -50.53
C LEU A 664 3.82 -0.64 -50.29
N ALA A 665 2.62 -1.20 -50.08
CA ALA A 665 2.41 -2.64 -49.90
C ALA A 665 2.18 -3.43 -51.21
N ARG A 666 2.09 -2.76 -52.38
CA ARG A 666 1.69 -3.44 -53.64
C ARG A 666 2.73 -4.39 -54.21
N THR A 667 4.00 -4.20 -53.85
CA THR A 667 5.13 -4.99 -54.37
C THR A 667 5.42 -6.24 -53.55
N GLN A 668 4.61 -6.53 -52.52
CA GLN A 668 4.80 -7.72 -51.70
C GLN A 668 4.70 -9.01 -52.53
N PRO A 669 5.64 -9.95 -52.38
CA PRO A 669 5.53 -11.28 -52.98
C PRO A 669 4.27 -12.00 -52.51
N LYS A 670 3.67 -12.84 -53.37
CA LYS A 670 2.45 -13.62 -53.06
C LYS A 670 2.53 -14.31 -51.71
N ARG A 671 3.65 -15.02 -51.46
CA ARG A 671 3.87 -15.77 -50.22
C ARG A 671 3.79 -14.88 -48.98
N LEU A 672 4.52 -13.77 -48.99
CA LEU A 672 4.53 -12.80 -47.89
C LEU A 672 3.15 -12.17 -47.67
N ALA A 673 2.45 -11.82 -48.76
CA ALA A 673 1.11 -11.23 -48.67
C ALA A 673 0.06 -12.22 -48.13
N SER A 674 0.14 -13.50 -48.50
CA SER A 674 -0.70 -14.56 -47.92
C SER A 674 -0.41 -14.75 -46.43
N ASP A 675 0.86 -14.93 -46.05
CA ASP A 675 1.26 -15.14 -44.65
C ASP A 675 0.85 -13.90 -43.80
N SER A 676 1.10 -12.68 -44.28
CA SER A 676 0.72 -11.44 -43.57
C SER A 676 -0.79 -11.25 -43.44
N GLY A 677 -1.56 -11.59 -44.48
CA GLY A 677 -3.01 -11.45 -44.43
C GLY A 677 -3.66 -12.42 -43.44
N PHE A 678 -3.11 -13.63 -43.32
CA PHE A 678 -3.58 -14.61 -42.35
C PHE A 678 -3.22 -14.21 -40.92
N ASP A 679 -2.03 -13.65 -40.72
CA ASP A 679 -1.59 -13.05 -39.47
C ASP A 679 -2.60 -11.99 -38.96
N ALA A 680 -2.99 -11.07 -39.84
CA ALA A 680 -4.02 -10.08 -39.54
C ALA A 680 -5.40 -10.69 -39.24
N LEU A 681 -5.75 -11.83 -39.86
CA LEU A 681 -6.99 -12.53 -39.55
C LEU A 681 -6.95 -13.15 -38.15
N THR A 682 -5.82 -13.76 -37.79
CA THR A 682 -5.57 -14.28 -36.43
C THR A 682 -5.66 -13.17 -35.39
N HIS A 683 -5.05 -11.99 -35.66
CA HIS A 683 -5.17 -10.82 -34.79
C HIS A 683 -6.64 -10.47 -34.52
N CYS A 684 -7.49 -10.48 -35.55
CA CYS A 684 -8.91 -10.17 -35.38
C CYS A 684 -9.62 -11.19 -34.49
N MET A 685 -9.40 -12.48 -34.74
CA MET A 685 -10.09 -13.54 -34.00
C MET A 685 -9.66 -13.60 -32.55
N GLU A 686 -8.36 -13.52 -32.27
CA GLU A 686 -7.86 -13.56 -30.90
C GLU A 686 -8.19 -12.29 -30.10
N ALA A 687 -8.06 -11.11 -30.70
CA ALA A 687 -8.47 -9.86 -30.07
C ALA A 687 -9.97 -9.88 -29.74
N PHE A 688 -10.79 -10.50 -30.61
CA PHE A 688 -12.21 -10.61 -30.39
C PHE A 688 -12.54 -11.57 -29.24
N VAL A 689 -11.90 -12.72 -29.10
CA VAL A 689 -12.20 -13.63 -27.98
C VAL A 689 -11.38 -13.37 -26.71
N SER A 690 -10.51 -12.37 -26.71
CA SER A 690 -9.65 -12.07 -25.56
C SER A 690 -10.45 -11.70 -24.31
N VAL A 691 -9.88 -12.01 -23.13
CA VAL A 691 -10.36 -11.52 -21.83
C VAL A 691 -10.28 -9.98 -21.71
N TYR A 692 -9.52 -9.32 -22.58
CA TYR A 692 -9.43 -7.86 -22.68
C TYR A 692 -10.35 -7.25 -23.75
N ALA A 693 -11.07 -8.06 -24.52
CA ALA A 693 -11.99 -7.60 -25.54
C ALA A 693 -13.04 -6.63 -24.96
N ASN A 694 -13.45 -5.65 -25.75
CA ASN A 694 -14.39 -4.59 -25.39
C ASN A 694 -15.02 -4.00 -26.66
N ASP A 695 -16.11 -3.26 -26.52
CA ASP A 695 -16.88 -2.70 -27.65
C ASP A 695 -16.01 -1.93 -28.68
N TYR A 696 -14.95 -1.24 -28.23
CA TYR A 696 -14.03 -0.53 -29.14
C TYR A 696 -13.19 -1.50 -29.97
N THR A 697 -12.62 -2.53 -29.33
CA THR A 697 -11.80 -3.53 -30.02
C THR A 697 -12.65 -4.45 -30.89
N ASP A 698 -13.87 -4.75 -30.46
CA ASP A 698 -14.83 -5.63 -31.12
C ASP A 698 -15.25 -5.07 -32.47
N ALA A 699 -15.62 -3.79 -32.51
CA ALA A 699 -15.97 -3.09 -33.74
C ALA A 699 -14.83 -3.14 -34.77
N MET A 700 -13.58 -3.01 -34.32
CA MET A 700 -12.41 -3.06 -35.19
C MET A 700 -12.09 -4.48 -35.64
N ALA A 701 -12.10 -5.45 -34.73
CA ALA A 701 -11.80 -6.85 -35.00
C ALA A 701 -12.78 -7.47 -35.99
N LEU A 702 -14.09 -7.33 -35.77
CA LEU A 702 -15.11 -7.88 -36.66
C LEU A 702 -15.05 -7.23 -38.06
N ARG A 703 -14.87 -5.91 -38.12
CA ARG A 703 -14.77 -5.21 -39.41
C ARG A 703 -13.49 -5.56 -40.17
N ALA A 704 -12.36 -5.65 -39.47
CA ALA A 704 -11.09 -6.06 -40.07
C ALA A 704 -11.16 -7.50 -40.58
N ALA A 705 -11.69 -8.44 -39.79
CA ALA A 705 -11.90 -9.83 -40.18
C ALA A 705 -12.71 -9.92 -41.49
N LYS A 706 -13.83 -9.19 -41.57
CA LYS A 706 -14.66 -9.18 -42.79
C LYS A 706 -13.93 -8.63 -44.00
N LEU A 707 -13.19 -7.53 -43.83
CA LEU A 707 -12.40 -6.95 -44.92
C LEU A 707 -11.31 -7.93 -45.41
N ILE A 708 -10.64 -8.62 -44.48
CA ILE A 708 -9.61 -9.61 -44.81
C ILE A 708 -10.23 -10.79 -45.56
N TRP A 709 -11.32 -11.34 -45.02
CA TRP A 709 -12.04 -12.47 -45.60
C TRP A 709 -12.51 -12.21 -47.03
N ASP A 710 -13.02 -11.01 -47.30
CA ASP A 710 -13.53 -10.64 -48.62
C ASP A 710 -12.43 -10.35 -49.66
N ASN A 711 -11.21 -10.00 -49.22
CA ASN A 711 -10.21 -9.38 -50.11
C ASN A 711 -8.87 -10.13 -50.18
N LEU A 712 -8.50 -10.95 -49.20
CA LEU A 712 -7.15 -11.54 -49.12
C LEU A 712 -6.85 -12.40 -50.36
N ALA A 713 -7.73 -13.34 -50.74
CA ALA A 713 -7.53 -14.20 -51.91
C ALA A 713 -7.36 -13.39 -53.22
N VAL A 714 -8.15 -12.33 -53.39
CA VAL A 714 -8.07 -11.44 -54.57
C VAL A 714 -6.77 -10.62 -54.54
N SER A 715 -6.33 -10.15 -53.37
CA SER A 715 -5.13 -9.33 -53.22
C SER A 715 -3.84 -10.07 -53.60
N VAL A 716 -3.81 -11.40 -53.40
CA VAL A 716 -2.67 -12.28 -53.69
C VAL A 716 -2.80 -13.02 -55.02
N GLY A 717 -3.92 -12.82 -55.73
CA GLY A 717 -4.20 -13.43 -57.03
C GLY A 717 -3.20 -13.03 -58.11
N THR A 718 -3.11 -13.84 -59.17
CA THR A 718 -2.19 -13.61 -60.29
C THR A 718 -2.70 -12.53 -61.25
N GLU A 719 -3.99 -12.27 -61.29
CA GLU A 719 -4.61 -11.27 -62.18
C GLU A 719 -4.36 -9.83 -61.69
N GLY A 720 -3.88 -8.96 -62.58
CA GLY A 720 -3.69 -7.53 -62.30
C GLY A 720 -4.96 -6.69 -62.41
N GLY A 721 -4.83 -5.37 -62.22
CA GLY A 721 -5.91 -4.41 -62.48
C GLY A 721 -6.62 -3.86 -61.25
N ARG A 722 -7.67 -3.04 -61.50
CA ARG A 722 -8.33 -2.22 -60.47
C ARG A 722 -8.92 -3.04 -59.32
N THR A 723 -9.42 -4.23 -59.59
CA THR A 723 -9.99 -5.14 -58.56
C THR A 723 -8.91 -5.58 -57.57
N LYS A 724 -7.76 -6.05 -58.06
CA LYS A 724 -6.61 -6.41 -57.21
C LYS A 724 -6.09 -5.22 -56.42
N THR A 725 -5.93 -4.05 -57.06
CA THR A 725 -5.49 -2.83 -56.37
C THR A 725 -6.42 -2.43 -55.24
N ARG A 726 -7.74 -2.52 -55.45
CA ARG A 726 -8.74 -2.24 -54.41
C ARG A 726 -8.67 -3.28 -53.27
N ALA A 727 -8.49 -4.55 -53.60
CA ALA A 727 -8.34 -5.61 -52.59
C ALA A 727 -7.09 -5.40 -51.72
N GLN A 728 -5.94 -5.06 -52.33
CA GLN A 728 -4.70 -4.74 -51.60
C GLN A 728 -4.88 -3.54 -50.66
N GLU A 729 -5.58 -2.49 -51.10
CA GLU A 729 -5.90 -1.34 -50.25
C GLU A 729 -6.81 -1.71 -49.06
N ARG A 730 -7.81 -2.58 -49.29
CA ARG A 730 -8.67 -3.09 -48.21
C ARG A 730 -7.90 -3.94 -47.21
N MET A 731 -7.00 -4.80 -47.68
CA MET A 731 -6.12 -5.58 -46.83
C MET A 731 -5.24 -4.70 -45.95
N HIS A 732 -4.65 -3.64 -46.52
CA HIS A 732 -3.77 -2.75 -45.78
C HIS A 732 -4.50 -2.01 -44.65
N ASN A 733 -5.68 -1.46 -44.95
CA ASN A 733 -6.53 -0.84 -43.93
C ASN A 733 -7.00 -1.84 -42.87
N ALA A 734 -7.35 -3.06 -43.28
CA ALA A 734 -7.84 -4.09 -42.36
C ALA A 734 -6.75 -4.56 -41.39
N ALA A 735 -5.50 -4.72 -41.86
CA ALA A 735 -4.37 -5.06 -41.01
C ALA A 735 -4.12 -3.97 -39.94
N THR A 736 -4.20 -2.69 -40.32
CA THR A 736 -4.09 -1.59 -39.34
C THR A 736 -5.25 -1.61 -38.33
N MET A 737 -6.49 -1.85 -38.77
CA MET A 737 -7.64 -1.98 -37.86
C MET A 737 -7.48 -3.17 -36.89
N ALA A 738 -6.99 -4.31 -37.37
CA ALA A 738 -6.65 -5.45 -36.54
C ALA A 738 -5.58 -5.06 -35.50
N GLY A 739 -4.54 -4.33 -35.93
CA GLY A 739 -3.51 -3.72 -35.09
C GLY A 739 -4.07 -2.85 -33.96
N MET A 740 -5.03 -1.98 -34.28
CA MET A 740 -5.69 -1.14 -33.28
C MET A 740 -6.51 -1.97 -32.27
N ALA A 741 -7.15 -3.04 -32.72
CA ALA A 741 -7.92 -3.94 -31.86
C ALA A 741 -6.99 -4.68 -30.87
N PHE A 742 -5.99 -5.41 -31.36
CA PHE A 742 -5.11 -6.19 -30.50
C PHE A 742 -4.13 -5.32 -29.70
N GLY A 743 -3.85 -4.09 -30.15
CA GLY A 743 -3.14 -3.08 -29.37
C GLY A 743 -3.77 -2.79 -27.99
N SER A 744 -5.07 -3.07 -27.84
CA SER A 744 -5.80 -2.90 -26.58
C SER A 744 -6.37 -4.20 -26.01
N ALA A 745 -6.75 -5.16 -26.87
CA ALA A 745 -7.28 -6.46 -26.47
C ALA A 745 -6.20 -7.56 -26.34
N PHE A 746 -4.95 -7.30 -26.72
CA PHE A 746 -3.89 -8.30 -26.78
C PHE A 746 -4.25 -9.48 -27.71
N LEU A 747 -3.40 -10.49 -27.73
CA LEU A 747 -3.53 -11.71 -28.54
C LEU A 747 -3.62 -12.92 -27.62
N GLY A 748 -3.74 -14.12 -28.16
CA GLY A 748 -4.03 -15.33 -27.38
C GLY A 748 -3.02 -16.44 -27.56
N MET A 749 -3.50 -17.65 -27.31
CA MET A 749 -2.72 -18.89 -27.37
C MET A 749 -2.13 -19.17 -28.76
N CYS A 750 -2.81 -18.77 -29.85
CA CYS A 750 -2.31 -18.96 -31.22
C CYS A 750 -0.98 -18.22 -31.40
N HIS A 751 -0.92 -16.94 -31.02
CA HIS A 751 0.32 -16.16 -31.09
C HIS A 751 1.39 -16.69 -30.13
N GLY A 752 1.04 -17.05 -28.89
CA GLY A 752 2.01 -17.62 -27.94
C GLY A 752 2.69 -18.89 -28.47
N MET A 753 1.91 -19.79 -29.07
CA MET A 753 2.45 -20.96 -29.74
C MET A 753 3.21 -20.60 -31.03
N ALA A 754 2.72 -19.63 -31.81
CA ALA A 754 3.33 -19.27 -33.08
C ALA A 754 4.68 -18.56 -32.96
N HIS A 755 4.87 -17.70 -31.95
CA HIS A 755 6.18 -17.11 -31.62
C HIS A 755 7.20 -18.22 -31.33
N THR A 756 6.79 -19.20 -30.53
CA THR A 756 7.64 -20.30 -30.08
C THR A 756 7.99 -21.25 -31.23
N ILE A 757 6.97 -21.80 -31.91
CA ILE A 757 7.17 -22.76 -33.01
C ILE A 757 7.89 -22.10 -34.18
N GLY A 758 7.52 -20.86 -34.54
CA GLY A 758 8.19 -20.12 -35.61
C GLY A 758 9.67 -19.89 -35.31
N ALA A 759 10.03 -19.58 -34.05
CA ALA A 759 11.42 -19.42 -33.64
C ALA A 759 12.22 -20.72 -33.65
N LEU A 760 11.64 -21.83 -33.19
CA LEU A 760 12.32 -23.13 -33.10
C LEU A 760 12.41 -23.85 -34.45
N CYS A 761 11.36 -23.78 -35.27
CA CYS A 761 11.25 -24.54 -36.51
C CYS A 761 11.53 -23.72 -37.79
N HIS A 762 11.87 -22.44 -37.64
CA HIS A 762 12.18 -21.52 -38.75
C HIS A 762 11.06 -21.37 -39.79
N ILE A 763 9.81 -21.37 -39.33
CA ILE A 763 8.62 -21.13 -40.17
C ILE A 763 8.18 -19.66 -40.04
N ALA A 764 7.75 -19.06 -41.15
CA ALA A 764 7.22 -17.70 -41.16
C ALA A 764 6.01 -17.55 -40.21
N HIS A 765 5.98 -16.47 -39.42
CA HIS A 765 5.01 -16.25 -38.35
C HIS A 765 3.54 -16.43 -38.79
N GLY A 766 3.11 -15.70 -39.83
CA GLY A 766 1.75 -15.78 -40.35
C GLY A 766 1.36 -17.18 -40.89
N ARG A 767 2.34 -17.98 -41.32
CA ARG A 767 2.11 -19.37 -41.73
C ARG A 767 1.88 -20.27 -40.52
N THR A 768 2.68 -20.12 -39.48
CA THR A 768 2.49 -20.82 -38.20
C THR A 768 1.11 -20.50 -37.62
N ASN A 769 0.70 -19.23 -37.64
CA ASN A 769 -0.64 -18.78 -37.27
C ASN A 769 -1.73 -19.47 -38.11
N SER A 770 -1.56 -19.57 -39.43
CA SER A 770 -2.54 -20.24 -40.30
C SER A 770 -2.73 -21.74 -40.04
N ILE A 771 -1.69 -22.42 -39.58
CA ILE A 771 -1.74 -23.85 -39.25
C ILE A 771 -2.42 -24.04 -37.88
N LEU A 772 -2.12 -23.20 -36.89
CA LEU A 772 -2.59 -23.34 -35.51
C LEU A 772 -4.01 -22.81 -35.28
N LEU A 773 -4.42 -21.75 -35.98
CA LEU A 773 -5.66 -21.03 -35.68
C LEU A 773 -6.93 -21.92 -35.64
N PRO A 774 -7.16 -22.87 -36.58
CA PRO A 774 -8.32 -23.76 -36.50
C PRO A 774 -8.37 -24.59 -35.21
N TYR A 775 -7.21 -25.05 -34.72
CA TYR A 775 -7.12 -25.80 -33.47
C TYR A 775 -7.42 -24.93 -32.26
N VAL A 776 -6.90 -23.70 -32.24
CA VAL A 776 -7.14 -22.75 -31.15
C VAL A 776 -8.60 -22.31 -31.10
N ILE A 777 -9.26 -22.12 -32.25
CA ILE A 777 -10.71 -21.84 -32.33
C ILE A 777 -11.50 -22.97 -31.66
N ARG A 778 -11.21 -24.24 -32.01
CA ARG A 778 -11.87 -25.40 -31.41
C ARG A 778 -11.61 -25.50 -29.91
N TYR A 779 -10.35 -25.30 -29.49
CA TYR A 779 -9.96 -25.36 -28.08
C TYR A 779 -10.64 -24.30 -27.22
N ASN A 780 -10.68 -23.06 -27.70
CA ASN A 780 -11.34 -21.95 -27.03
C ASN A 780 -12.87 -22.02 -27.17
N GLY A 781 -13.41 -22.66 -28.20
CA GLY A 781 -14.85 -22.86 -28.37
C GLY A 781 -15.47 -23.89 -27.42
N GLN A 782 -14.67 -24.57 -26.61
CA GLN A 782 -15.13 -25.53 -25.59
C GLN A 782 -15.15 -24.90 -24.19
N ILE A 783 -16.01 -25.45 -23.31
CA ILE A 783 -16.03 -25.08 -21.89
C ILE A 783 -14.67 -25.40 -21.27
N PRO A 784 -14.01 -24.43 -20.61
CA PRO A 784 -12.67 -24.64 -20.08
C PRO A 784 -12.70 -25.49 -18.81
N GLN A 785 -11.66 -26.31 -18.64
CA GLN A 785 -11.40 -26.97 -17.36
C GLN A 785 -10.90 -25.97 -16.31
N GLU A 786 -10.07 -25.01 -16.75
CA GLU A 786 -9.49 -23.96 -15.90
C GLU A 786 -9.87 -22.57 -16.45
N PRO A 787 -10.73 -21.80 -15.73
CA PRO A 787 -11.13 -20.46 -16.14
C PRO A 787 -10.04 -19.42 -15.87
N THR A 788 -10.07 -18.30 -16.59
CA THR A 788 -9.19 -17.16 -16.32
C THR A 788 -9.55 -16.42 -15.03
N SER A 789 -8.57 -15.80 -14.38
CA SER A 789 -8.75 -14.99 -13.16
C SER A 789 -9.06 -13.51 -13.45
N TRP A 790 -9.39 -13.15 -14.69
CA TRP A 790 -9.58 -11.76 -15.10
C TRP A 790 -10.94 -11.17 -14.62
N PRO A 791 -10.96 -10.07 -13.84
CA PRO A 791 -12.20 -9.55 -13.24
C PRO A 791 -13.30 -9.14 -14.21
N LYS A 792 -12.95 -8.72 -15.44
CA LYS A 792 -13.96 -8.35 -16.45
C LYS A 792 -14.65 -9.57 -17.05
N TYR A 793 -13.95 -10.69 -17.13
CA TYR A 793 -14.44 -11.90 -17.76
C TYR A 793 -15.30 -12.68 -16.76
N SER A 794 -16.55 -12.25 -16.58
CA SER A 794 -17.48 -12.82 -15.60
C SER A 794 -18.07 -14.15 -16.04
N GLU A 795 -18.14 -14.38 -17.34
CA GLU A 795 -18.76 -15.53 -17.97
C GLU A 795 -17.88 -15.98 -19.14
N TYR A 796 -17.83 -17.30 -19.38
CA TYR A 796 -17.08 -17.85 -20.50
C TYR A 796 -17.95 -17.82 -21.75
N ILE A 797 -17.64 -16.92 -22.69
CA ILE A 797 -18.49 -16.62 -23.86
C ILE A 797 -17.76 -16.81 -25.21
N ALA A 798 -16.67 -17.57 -25.23
CA ALA A 798 -15.83 -17.70 -26.40
C ALA A 798 -16.55 -18.38 -27.58
N ALA A 799 -17.40 -19.38 -27.31
CA ALA A 799 -18.15 -20.09 -28.35
C ALA A 799 -19.15 -19.16 -29.05
N GLU A 800 -19.89 -18.35 -28.30
CA GLU A 800 -20.84 -17.36 -28.79
C GLU A 800 -20.13 -16.30 -29.62
N ARG A 801 -18.93 -15.86 -29.19
CA ARG A 801 -18.13 -14.90 -29.94
C ARG A 801 -17.58 -15.49 -31.24
N TYR A 802 -17.15 -16.75 -31.25
CA TYR A 802 -16.79 -17.41 -32.51
C TYR A 802 -18.00 -17.58 -33.44
N GLN A 803 -19.20 -17.83 -32.91
CA GLN A 803 -20.43 -17.86 -33.69
C GLN A 803 -20.74 -16.50 -34.33
N GLU A 804 -20.64 -15.41 -33.57
CA GLU A 804 -20.82 -14.06 -34.08
C GLU A 804 -19.82 -13.73 -35.18
N MET A 805 -18.54 -14.08 -34.99
CA MET A 805 -17.52 -13.95 -36.02
C MET A 805 -17.90 -14.76 -37.27
N ALA A 806 -18.37 -16.00 -37.12
CA ALA A 806 -18.82 -16.83 -38.23
C ALA A 806 -19.94 -16.15 -39.03
N HIS A 807 -20.97 -15.63 -38.35
CA HIS A 807 -22.07 -14.89 -38.99
C HIS A 807 -21.58 -13.65 -39.75
N VAL A 808 -20.66 -12.87 -39.15
CA VAL A 808 -20.06 -11.70 -39.82
C VAL A 808 -19.35 -12.09 -41.12
N LEU A 809 -18.69 -13.24 -41.14
CA LEU A 809 -18.00 -13.78 -42.31
C LEU A 809 -18.94 -14.45 -43.34
N GLY A 810 -20.25 -14.54 -43.04
CA GLY A 810 -21.26 -15.16 -43.90
C GLY A 810 -21.36 -16.68 -43.74
N ILE A 811 -20.92 -17.21 -42.60
CA ILE A 811 -21.00 -18.62 -42.24
C ILE A 811 -22.18 -18.78 -41.28
N GLU A 812 -23.31 -19.25 -41.79
CA GLU A 812 -24.53 -19.47 -41.01
C GLU A 812 -24.36 -20.67 -40.07
N SER A 813 -24.81 -20.52 -38.83
CA SER A 813 -24.78 -21.57 -37.80
C SER A 813 -25.93 -21.37 -36.81
N SER A 814 -26.48 -22.46 -36.28
CA SER A 814 -27.65 -22.43 -35.38
C SER A 814 -27.27 -22.39 -33.91
N THR A 815 -26.15 -23.03 -33.52
CA THR A 815 -25.65 -23.03 -32.13
C THR A 815 -24.20 -22.55 -32.05
N PRO A 816 -23.73 -22.08 -30.88
CA PRO A 816 -22.34 -21.70 -30.68
C PRO A 816 -21.34 -22.80 -31.02
N GLU A 817 -21.62 -24.05 -30.64
CA GLU A 817 -20.75 -25.20 -30.90
C GLU A 817 -20.64 -25.50 -32.41
N GLU A 818 -21.76 -25.41 -33.12
CA GLU A 818 -21.79 -25.52 -34.58
C GLU A 818 -21.01 -24.35 -35.22
N GLY A 819 -21.19 -23.13 -34.71
CA GLY A 819 -20.49 -21.93 -35.16
C GLY A 819 -18.97 -22.04 -35.04
N VAL A 820 -18.47 -22.55 -33.90
CA VAL A 820 -17.04 -22.82 -33.67
C VAL A 820 -16.48 -23.77 -34.72
N GLU A 821 -17.13 -24.92 -34.93
CA GLU A 821 -16.63 -25.93 -35.85
C GLU A 821 -16.70 -25.47 -37.32
N LEU A 822 -17.80 -24.83 -37.71
CA LEU A 822 -17.95 -24.29 -39.07
C LEU A 822 -16.95 -23.15 -39.34
N LEU A 823 -16.67 -22.30 -38.36
CA LEU A 823 -15.64 -21.28 -38.47
C LEU A 823 -14.25 -21.89 -38.63
N ALA A 824 -13.88 -22.86 -37.79
CA ALA A 824 -12.58 -23.54 -37.87
C ALA A 824 -12.37 -24.20 -39.24
N ARG A 825 -13.39 -24.91 -39.76
CA ARG A 825 -13.36 -25.49 -41.12
C ARG A 825 -13.26 -24.46 -42.22
N ALA A 826 -14.01 -23.36 -42.11
CA ALA A 826 -13.94 -22.30 -43.10
C ALA A 826 -12.54 -21.67 -43.17
N VAL A 827 -11.86 -21.53 -42.02
CA VAL A 827 -10.47 -21.06 -41.95
C VAL A 827 -9.51 -22.05 -42.62
N GLU A 828 -9.68 -23.36 -42.41
CA GLU A 828 -8.94 -24.43 -43.10
C GLU A 828 -9.15 -24.35 -44.62
N ASP A 829 -10.40 -24.30 -45.08
CA ASP A 829 -10.74 -24.19 -46.50
C ASP A 829 -10.20 -22.90 -47.14
N TYR A 830 -10.21 -21.78 -46.41
CA TYR A 830 -9.65 -20.53 -46.90
C TYR A 830 -8.12 -20.63 -47.06
N ARG A 831 -7.42 -21.21 -46.09
CA ARG A 831 -5.98 -21.49 -46.15
C ARG A 831 -5.63 -22.42 -47.32
N ASP A 832 -6.31 -23.55 -47.40
CA ASP A 832 -5.94 -24.66 -48.29
C ASP A 832 -6.40 -24.42 -49.72
N GLN A 833 -7.66 -24.02 -49.91
CA GLN A 833 -8.28 -23.93 -51.23
C GLN A 833 -8.18 -22.53 -51.86
N LYS A 834 -8.28 -21.46 -51.06
CA LYS A 834 -8.25 -20.08 -51.60
C LYS A 834 -6.83 -19.53 -51.72
N LEU A 835 -5.95 -19.84 -50.77
CA LEU A 835 -4.58 -19.33 -50.75
C LEU A 835 -3.53 -20.35 -51.20
N GLY A 836 -3.80 -21.65 -51.04
CA GLY A 836 -2.84 -22.72 -51.34
C GLY A 836 -1.65 -22.68 -50.40
N MET A 837 -1.89 -22.47 -49.11
CA MET A 837 -0.88 -22.49 -48.05
C MET A 837 -0.68 -23.91 -47.50
N ASP A 838 0.40 -24.12 -46.76
CA ASP A 838 0.69 -25.42 -46.15
C ASP A 838 -0.34 -25.74 -45.06
N SER A 839 -0.90 -26.95 -45.07
CA SER A 839 -1.99 -27.36 -44.17
C SER A 839 -1.49 -27.90 -42.81
N SER A 840 -0.20 -28.21 -42.68
CA SER A 840 0.42 -28.75 -41.47
C SER A 840 1.91 -28.40 -41.39
N PHE A 841 2.52 -28.56 -40.20
CA PHE A 841 3.97 -28.33 -40.07
C PHE A 841 4.81 -29.34 -40.85
N GLN A 842 4.33 -30.58 -41.00
CA GLN A 842 4.96 -31.57 -41.87
C GLN A 842 4.93 -31.11 -43.34
N ALA A 843 3.80 -30.58 -43.81
CA ALA A 843 3.69 -30.04 -45.17
C ALA A 843 4.57 -28.79 -45.38
N ALA A 844 4.80 -28.01 -44.33
CA ALA A 844 5.72 -26.87 -44.33
C ALA A 844 7.22 -27.27 -44.31
N GLY A 845 7.53 -28.58 -44.24
CA GLY A 845 8.89 -29.12 -44.33
C GLY A 845 9.64 -29.18 -43.01
N VAL A 846 8.95 -29.17 -41.86
CA VAL A 846 9.57 -29.38 -40.55
C VAL A 846 9.95 -30.85 -40.37
N ASP A 847 11.16 -31.09 -39.87
CA ASP A 847 11.64 -32.44 -39.55
C ASP A 847 10.91 -33.02 -38.33
N GLU A 848 10.48 -34.28 -38.45
CA GLU A 848 9.65 -34.93 -37.44
C GLU A 848 10.40 -35.15 -36.13
N ASP A 849 11.58 -35.77 -36.20
CA ASP A 849 12.36 -36.10 -35.01
C ASP A 849 12.81 -34.83 -34.29
N TYR A 850 13.16 -33.79 -35.03
CA TYR A 850 13.44 -32.48 -34.46
C TYR A 850 12.21 -31.89 -33.76
N PHE A 851 11.04 -31.87 -34.40
CA PHE A 851 9.82 -31.31 -33.81
C PHE A 851 9.46 -31.98 -32.47
N TRP A 852 9.53 -33.32 -32.44
CA TRP A 852 9.34 -34.08 -31.20
C TRP A 852 10.40 -33.77 -30.14
N SER A 853 11.66 -33.55 -30.53
CA SER A 853 12.73 -33.21 -29.59
C SER A 853 12.54 -31.85 -28.88
N VAL A 854 11.73 -30.95 -29.46
CA VAL A 854 11.48 -29.62 -28.91
C VAL A 854 10.05 -29.43 -28.39
N LEU A 855 9.21 -30.47 -28.37
CA LEU A 855 7.80 -30.39 -27.97
C LEU A 855 7.60 -29.82 -26.56
N ASP A 856 8.43 -30.23 -25.59
CA ASP A 856 8.34 -29.70 -24.23
C ASP A 856 8.68 -28.21 -24.16
N GLN A 857 9.70 -27.79 -24.92
CA GLN A 857 10.05 -26.38 -25.07
C GLN A 857 8.92 -25.59 -25.73
N ILE A 858 8.21 -26.18 -26.70
CA ILE A 858 7.04 -25.57 -27.33
C ILE A 858 5.97 -25.26 -26.29
N GLY A 859 5.55 -26.26 -25.50
CA GLY A 859 4.51 -26.08 -24.47
C GLY A 859 4.91 -25.06 -23.40
N MET A 860 6.13 -25.17 -22.86
CA MET A 860 6.61 -24.29 -21.79
C MET A 860 6.80 -22.85 -22.26
N ARG A 861 7.47 -22.62 -23.40
CA ARG A 861 7.71 -21.26 -23.90
C ARG A 861 6.44 -20.60 -24.43
N ALA A 862 5.51 -21.36 -25.01
CA ALA A 862 4.21 -20.83 -25.42
C ALA A 862 3.39 -20.38 -24.20
N TYR A 863 3.39 -21.17 -23.12
CA TYR A 863 2.77 -20.74 -21.86
C TYR A 863 3.43 -19.49 -21.28
N GLU A 864 4.75 -19.38 -21.44
CA GLU A 864 5.55 -18.27 -20.94
C GLU A 864 5.34 -16.94 -21.71
N ASP A 865 4.82 -17.01 -22.94
CA ASP A 865 4.62 -15.86 -23.82
C ASP A 865 3.62 -14.84 -23.25
N GLN A 866 3.89 -13.55 -23.48
CA GLN A 866 3.07 -12.45 -22.96
C GLN A 866 1.66 -12.37 -23.58
N CYS A 867 1.41 -13.04 -24.72
CA CYS A 867 0.09 -13.14 -25.34
C CYS A 867 -0.82 -14.14 -24.61
N THR A 868 -0.27 -15.24 -24.12
CA THR A 868 -1.02 -16.36 -23.52
C THR A 868 -1.98 -15.94 -22.37
N PRO A 869 -1.62 -15.03 -21.45
CA PRO A 869 -2.52 -14.56 -20.39
C PRO A 869 -3.80 -13.86 -20.88
N ALA A 870 -3.85 -13.40 -22.12
CA ALA A 870 -5.01 -12.72 -22.69
C ALA A 870 -6.01 -13.68 -23.39
N ASN A 871 -5.70 -14.98 -23.47
CA ASN A 871 -6.57 -16.00 -24.01
C ASN A 871 -7.87 -16.18 -23.16
N PRO A 872 -9.06 -16.44 -23.76
CA PRO A 872 -10.34 -16.55 -23.04
C PRO A 872 -10.37 -17.60 -21.91
N ARG A 873 -9.52 -18.62 -21.99
CA ARG A 873 -9.24 -19.63 -20.94
C ARG A 873 -7.76 -19.71 -20.67
N ILE A 874 -7.38 -20.25 -19.51
CA ILE A 874 -5.96 -20.53 -19.21
C ILE A 874 -5.48 -21.66 -20.14
N PRO A 875 -4.55 -21.39 -21.08
CA PRO A 875 -4.00 -22.42 -21.95
C PRO A 875 -3.19 -23.41 -21.14
N GLN A 876 -3.57 -24.69 -21.14
CA GLN A 876 -2.78 -25.71 -20.45
C GLN A 876 -1.58 -26.11 -21.29
N ILE A 877 -0.42 -26.31 -20.65
CA ILE A 877 0.83 -26.70 -21.31
C ILE A 877 0.65 -28.01 -22.08
N GLU A 878 -0.03 -28.99 -21.49
CA GLU A 878 -0.26 -30.29 -22.12
C GLU A 878 -1.22 -30.20 -23.31
N ASP A 879 -2.28 -29.36 -23.22
CA ASP A 879 -3.18 -29.10 -24.35
C ASP A 879 -2.44 -28.42 -25.52
N MET A 880 -1.52 -27.49 -25.22
CA MET A 880 -0.67 -26.86 -26.23
C MET A 880 0.25 -27.88 -26.93
N LYS A 881 0.77 -28.88 -26.21
CA LYS A 881 1.55 -29.97 -26.80
C LYS A 881 0.68 -30.85 -27.69
N ASP A 882 -0.52 -31.21 -27.24
CA ASP A 882 -1.48 -32.00 -28.02
C ASP A 882 -1.85 -31.29 -29.33
N ILE A 883 -2.12 -29.98 -29.25
CA ILE A 883 -2.40 -29.14 -30.42
C ILE A 883 -1.18 -29.03 -31.34
N ALA A 884 0.03 -28.89 -30.80
CA ALA A 884 1.25 -28.84 -31.60
C ALA A 884 1.45 -30.13 -32.42
N ILE A 885 1.20 -31.30 -31.83
CA ILE A 885 1.26 -32.60 -32.52
C ILE A 885 0.14 -32.73 -33.54
N ALA A 886 -1.10 -32.36 -33.18
CA ALA A 886 -2.22 -32.38 -34.10
C ALA A 886 -1.97 -31.52 -35.35
N ALA A 887 -1.46 -30.30 -35.15
CA ALA A 887 -1.07 -29.36 -36.18
C ALA A 887 0.14 -29.82 -37.02
N TYR A 888 1.03 -30.64 -36.45
CA TYR A 888 2.16 -31.21 -37.17
C TYR A 888 1.71 -32.20 -38.25
N TYR A 889 0.80 -33.11 -37.90
CA TYR A 889 0.28 -34.13 -38.83
C TYR A 889 -0.97 -33.71 -39.61
N GLY A 890 -1.63 -32.61 -39.22
CA GLY A 890 -2.90 -32.19 -39.84
C GLY A 890 -4.08 -33.08 -39.44
N VAL A 891 -4.11 -33.55 -38.19
CA VAL A 891 -5.16 -34.43 -37.62
C VAL A 891 -5.93 -33.70 -36.50
N PRO A 892 -7.10 -34.18 -36.04
CA PRO A 892 -7.81 -33.60 -34.89
C PRO A 892 -7.00 -33.64 -33.59
N GLN A 893 -7.32 -32.75 -32.63
CA GLN A 893 -6.62 -32.64 -31.35
C GLN A 893 -6.65 -33.96 -30.56
N GLU A 894 -7.77 -34.67 -30.56
CA GLU A 894 -7.90 -35.96 -29.85
C GLU A 894 -6.94 -37.02 -30.40
N GLU A 895 -6.66 -36.99 -31.70
CA GLU A 895 -5.67 -37.89 -32.31
C GLU A 895 -4.25 -37.44 -32.00
N GLY A 896 -3.98 -36.13 -31.98
CA GLY A 896 -2.69 -35.59 -31.54
C GLY A 896 -2.35 -36.00 -30.09
N HIS A 897 -3.35 -35.95 -29.20
CA HIS A 897 -3.23 -36.44 -27.83
C HIS A 897 -2.85 -37.94 -27.79
N ARG A 898 -3.58 -38.80 -28.52
CA ARG A 898 -3.27 -40.24 -28.59
C ARG A 898 -1.86 -40.52 -29.09
N LEU A 899 -1.42 -39.80 -30.13
CA LEU A 899 -0.07 -39.92 -30.68
C LEU A 899 1.00 -39.54 -29.66
N ARG A 900 0.79 -38.46 -28.90
CA ARG A 900 1.71 -38.03 -27.85
C ARG A 900 1.78 -39.03 -26.71
N VAL A 901 0.63 -39.46 -26.17
CA VAL A 901 0.57 -40.49 -25.10
C VAL A 901 1.25 -41.79 -25.55
N SER A 902 1.03 -42.21 -26.81
CA SER A 902 1.66 -43.40 -27.36
C SER A 902 3.18 -43.29 -27.51
N ARG A 903 3.73 -42.08 -27.74
CA ARG A 903 5.18 -41.86 -27.96
C ARG A 903 5.93 -41.57 -26.66
N GLU A 904 5.34 -40.84 -25.73
CA GLU A 904 5.92 -40.51 -24.42
C GLU A 904 5.70 -41.62 -23.38
N GLY A 905 4.71 -42.49 -23.59
CA GLY A 905 4.27 -43.55 -22.67
C GLY A 905 3.28 -43.02 -21.62
N GLU A 906 2.31 -43.85 -21.22
CA GLU A 906 1.20 -43.44 -20.31
C GLU A 906 1.71 -42.78 -19.01
N ALA A 907 2.82 -43.27 -18.44
CA ALA A 907 3.43 -42.75 -17.21
C ALA A 907 4.06 -41.35 -17.35
N ALA A 908 4.43 -40.92 -18.57
CA ALA A 908 4.99 -39.58 -18.81
C ALA A 908 3.91 -38.50 -18.90
N THR A 909 2.65 -38.89 -19.12
CA THR A 909 1.46 -38.04 -19.22
C THR A 909 0.58 -38.06 -17.96
N GLU A 910 0.87 -38.93 -16.99
CA GLU A 910 0.21 -38.92 -15.68
C GLU A 910 0.53 -37.63 -14.90
N GLU A 911 -0.49 -37.15 -14.18
CA GLU A 911 -0.41 -36.01 -13.27
C GLU A 911 0.80 -36.17 -12.34
N ALA A 912 1.51 -35.08 -12.05
CA ALA A 912 2.63 -35.09 -11.11
C ALA A 912 2.22 -35.59 -9.70
N SER A 913 0.92 -35.54 -9.36
CA SER A 913 0.33 -36.09 -8.14
C SER A 913 0.26 -37.62 -8.11
N GLN A 914 0.35 -38.28 -9.27
CA GLN A 914 0.17 -39.72 -9.47
C GLN A 914 1.49 -40.47 -9.69
N ARG A 915 2.60 -39.75 -9.86
CA ARG A 915 3.96 -40.33 -9.94
C ARG A 915 4.44 -40.68 -8.52
N ILE A 916 4.35 -41.96 -8.17
CA ILE A 916 4.79 -42.52 -6.87
C ILE A 916 6.31 -42.46 -6.72
#